data_AF-B9UR38-F1
#
_entry.id   AF-B9UR38-F1
#
_cell.length_a   1.000
_cell.length_b   1.000
_cell.length_c   1.000
_cell.angle_alpha   90.00
_cell.angle_beta   90.00
_cell.angle_gamma   90.00
#
_symmetry.space_group_name_H-M   'P 1'
#
loop_
_entity.id
_entity.type
_entity.pdbx_description
1 polymer ?
#
loop_
_entity_poly.entity_id
_entity_poly.type
_entity_poly.pdbx_seq_one_letter_code
_entity_poly.pdbx_strand_id
1 'polypeptide(L)'
;MKRINKYFAMFSALLLILTSLLSVAPVFAAEMGNITKTVTLHKIVQTSDNLAKPNFPGINGLNGTKYMGQKLTDISGYFGQGSKEIAGAFFAVMNESQTKYITESGTEVESIDAAGVLKGLTTENGITFNTANLKGTYQIVELLDKSNYKNGDKVLADSKAVPVKITLPLYNEEGIIVDAEVYPKNTEEAPQIDKNFAKANKLLNDSDNSAIAGGADYDKYQAEKAKATAEIGQEIPYEVKTKIQKGSKYKNLAWVDTMSNGLTMGNTVNLEASSGSFVEGTDYNVERDDRGFTLKFTDTGLTKLQKEAETHAVEFTLTYSATVNGAAIDDKPESNDIKLQYGNKPGKKVKEIPVTPSNGEITVSKTWDKGSDLENANVVYTLKDGGTAVASVSLTKTTPNGEINLGNGIKFTVTGAFAGKFSGLTDSKTYMISERIAGYGNTITTGAGSAAITNTPDSDNPTPLNPTEPKVVTHGKKFVKTSSTETERLQGAQFVVKDSAGKYLALKSSATISAQTTAYTNAKTALDAKIAAYNKLSADDQKGTKGETAKAEIKTAQDAYNAAFIVARTAYEWVTNKEDANVVKVTSNADGQFEVSGLATGDYKLEETQAPAGYAKLAGDVDFKVGNSSKADDSGNIDYTASSNKKDAQRIENKKVTIPQTGGIGTILFTIIGLSIMLGAVIIMKRRQSEEA
;
A
#
# COMPACT_ATOMS: atom_id res chain seq x y z
N MET A 1 -35.43 -39.45 14.59
CA MET A 1 -34.69 -40.72 14.79
C MET A 1 -33.82 -40.97 13.57
N LYS A 2 -32.50 -41.11 13.82
CA LYS A 2 -31.44 -41.80 13.03
C LYS A 2 -31.37 -41.48 11.53
N ARG A 3 -30.47 -40.59 11.10
CA ARG A 3 -29.08 -40.89 10.67
C ARG A 3 -29.02 -42.08 9.71
N ILE A 4 -28.69 -41.82 8.44
CA ILE A 4 -27.66 -42.49 7.60
C ILE A 4 -27.83 -41.96 6.17
N ASN A 5 -26.84 -41.20 5.69
CA ASN A 5 -26.22 -41.34 4.38
C ASN A 5 -25.04 -40.37 4.30
N LYS A 6 -23.99 -40.75 5.03
CA LYS A 6 -22.62 -40.34 4.76
C LYS A 6 -22.05 -41.31 3.73
N TYR A 7 -21.20 -40.81 2.83
CA TYR A 7 -20.40 -41.55 1.85
C TYR A 7 -21.12 -42.04 0.59
N PHE A 8 -21.28 -41.13 -0.38
CA PHE A 8 -21.29 -41.50 -1.80
C PHE A 8 -20.22 -40.69 -2.54
N ALA A 9 -18.97 -41.10 -2.32
CA ALA A 9 -17.83 -40.78 -3.17
C ALA A 9 -17.14 -42.11 -3.49
N MET A 10 -17.82 -42.95 -4.28
CA MET A 10 -17.23 -44.19 -4.78
C MET A 10 -16.52 -43.91 -6.11
N PHE A 11 -15.20 -44.05 -6.07
CA PHE A 11 -14.32 -44.54 -7.12
C PHE A 11 -14.39 -43.86 -8.50
N SER A 12 -13.50 -42.89 -8.69
CA SER A 12 -13.00 -42.50 -10.02
C SER A 12 -11.49 -42.64 -10.16
N ALA A 13 -10.82 -43.40 -9.28
CA ALA A 13 -9.77 -44.28 -9.78
C ALA A 13 -10.52 -45.52 -10.27
N LEU A 14 -10.26 -45.93 -11.51
CA LEU A 14 -10.83 -47.12 -12.14
C LEU A 14 -10.60 -48.33 -11.23
N LEU A 15 -11.53 -48.63 -10.32
CA LEU A 15 -11.57 -49.91 -9.65
C LEU A 15 -12.17 -50.87 -10.67
N LEU A 16 -11.29 -51.48 -11.47
CA LEU A 16 -11.60 -52.80 -12.00
C LEU A 16 -11.93 -53.68 -10.78
N ILE A 17 -13.20 -53.92 -10.53
CA ILE A 17 -13.60 -55.05 -9.68
C ILE A 17 -13.32 -56.29 -10.53
N LEU A 18 -12.06 -56.72 -10.53
CA LEU A 18 -11.62 -57.99 -11.09
C LEU A 18 -11.96 -59.07 -10.06
N THR A 19 -13.02 -59.83 -10.33
CA THR A 19 -13.37 -60.99 -9.50
C THR A 19 -12.34 -62.09 -9.74
N SER A 20 -11.73 -62.60 -8.67
CA SER A 20 -10.88 -63.78 -8.68
C SER A 20 -11.72 -65.02 -9.02
N LEU A 21 -11.70 -65.45 -10.28
CA LEU A 21 -12.09 -66.81 -10.64
C LEU A 21 -10.83 -67.69 -10.59
N LEU A 22 -10.71 -68.39 -9.46
CA LEU A 22 -9.82 -69.51 -9.25
C LEU A 22 -10.13 -70.61 -10.29
N SER A 23 -9.16 -70.90 -11.14
CA SER A 23 -8.98 -72.26 -11.69
C SER A 23 -7.49 -72.50 -11.91
N VAL A 24 -6.95 -73.40 -11.11
CA VAL A 24 -5.55 -73.82 -11.07
C VAL A 24 -5.26 -74.72 -12.27
N ALA A 25 -4.24 -74.39 -13.06
CA ALA A 25 -3.52 -75.36 -13.88
C ALA A 25 -2.06 -74.91 -14.04
N PRO A 26 -1.05 -75.75 -13.72
CA PRO A 26 0.35 -75.38 -13.87
C PRO A 26 0.84 -75.79 -15.26
N VAL A 27 1.33 -74.85 -16.07
CA VAL A 27 2.20 -75.16 -17.21
C VAL A 27 3.34 -74.15 -17.22
N PHE A 28 4.55 -74.69 -17.04
CA PHE A 28 5.81 -73.98 -17.18
C PHE A 28 6.02 -73.58 -18.64
N ALA A 29 5.90 -72.29 -18.90
CA ALA A 29 6.51 -71.58 -20.01
C ALA A 29 7.06 -70.26 -19.44
N ALA A 30 8.24 -69.85 -19.88
CA ALA A 30 9.06 -68.76 -19.33
C ALA A 30 8.27 -67.54 -18.80
N GLU A 31 8.67 -67.05 -17.61
CA GLU A 31 8.10 -65.96 -16.79
C GLU A 31 7.94 -64.57 -17.47
N MET A 32 8.01 -64.44 -18.79
CA MET A 32 8.00 -63.13 -19.50
C MET A 32 6.63 -62.61 -19.96
N GLY A 33 5.51 -63.26 -19.59
CA GLY A 33 4.17 -62.89 -20.08
C GLY A 33 3.13 -62.44 -19.04
N ASN A 34 3.40 -62.56 -17.73
CA ASN A 34 2.37 -62.44 -16.67
C ASN A 34 2.53 -61.21 -15.75
N ILE A 35 3.07 -60.10 -16.25
CA ILE A 35 3.28 -58.88 -15.45
C ILE A 35 2.95 -57.61 -16.26
N THR A 36 2.51 -56.56 -15.56
CA THR A 36 2.48 -55.20 -16.10
C THR A 36 3.87 -54.61 -15.96
N LYS A 37 4.58 -54.50 -17.08
CA LYS A 37 5.95 -53.99 -17.15
C LYS A 37 6.02 -52.50 -16.90
N THR A 38 5.07 -51.74 -17.45
CA THR A 38 5.06 -50.29 -17.30
C THR A 38 3.68 -49.74 -17.00
N VAL A 39 3.65 -48.64 -16.27
CA VAL A 39 2.49 -47.77 -16.14
C VAL A 39 2.91 -46.36 -16.56
N THR A 40 2.34 -45.86 -17.65
CA THR A 40 2.55 -44.50 -18.13
C THR A 40 1.39 -43.61 -17.72
N LEU A 41 1.71 -42.49 -17.08
CA LEU A 41 0.76 -41.52 -16.55
C LEU A 41 0.73 -40.27 -17.42
N HIS A 42 -0.44 -39.97 -17.97
CA HIS A 42 -0.75 -38.82 -18.79
C HIS A 42 -1.57 -37.81 -17.99
N LYS A 43 -0.97 -36.68 -17.63
CA LYS A 43 -1.68 -35.68 -16.81
C LYS A 43 -2.58 -34.81 -17.68
N ILE A 44 -3.88 -34.80 -17.38
CA ILE A 44 -4.86 -34.02 -18.14
C ILE A 44 -5.32 -32.80 -17.35
N VAL A 45 -5.37 -31.64 -17.99
CA VAL A 45 -6.14 -30.48 -17.53
C VAL A 45 -7.43 -30.39 -18.34
N GLN A 46 -8.54 -30.11 -17.68
CA GLN A 46 -9.85 -29.93 -18.31
C GLN A 46 -10.66 -28.84 -17.60
N THR A 47 -11.78 -28.43 -18.21
CA THR A 47 -12.68 -27.45 -17.62
C THR A 47 -13.40 -27.99 -16.38
N SER A 48 -13.76 -27.09 -15.47
CA SER A 48 -14.53 -27.42 -14.26
C SER A 48 -15.88 -28.06 -14.59
N ASP A 49 -16.51 -27.65 -15.70
CA ASP A 49 -17.72 -28.27 -16.22
C ASP A 49 -17.49 -29.73 -16.66
N ASN A 50 -16.40 -30.01 -17.37
CA ASN A 50 -16.08 -31.39 -17.77
C ASN A 50 -15.84 -32.28 -16.54
N LEU A 51 -15.14 -31.77 -15.52
CA LEU A 51 -14.88 -32.52 -14.28
C LEU A 51 -16.17 -32.85 -13.51
N ALA A 52 -17.15 -31.93 -13.55
CA ALA A 52 -18.42 -32.00 -12.84
C ALA A 52 -19.53 -32.81 -13.56
N LYS A 53 -19.33 -33.20 -14.83
CA LYS A 53 -20.33 -33.97 -15.59
C LYS A 53 -20.74 -35.25 -14.83
N PRO A 54 -22.05 -35.53 -14.66
CA PRO A 54 -22.54 -36.74 -14.01
C PRO A 54 -22.07 -38.01 -14.74
N ASN A 55 -22.11 -37.99 -16.07
CA ASN A 55 -21.61 -39.06 -16.94
C ASN A 55 -20.15 -38.79 -17.30
N PHE A 56 -19.29 -38.67 -16.29
CA PHE A 56 -17.87 -38.45 -16.51
C PHE A 56 -17.25 -39.63 -17.29
N PRO A 57 -16.53 -39.40 -18.40
CA PRO A 57 -15.99 -40.48 -19.23
C PRO A 57 -15.05 -41.39 -18.44
N GLY A 58 -15.43 -42.68 -18.38
CA GLY A 58 -14.76 -43.76 -17.67
C GLY A 58 -14.14 -44.74 -18.66
N ILE A 59 -14.72 -45.94 -18.78
CA ILE A 59 -14.36 -46.94 -19.82
C ILE A 59 -14.79 -46.47 -21.21
N ASN A 60 -15.90 -45.75 -21.32
CA ASN A 60 -16.35 -45.19 -22.59
C ASN A 60 -16.11 -43.68 -22.58
N GLY A 61 -15.38 -43.20 -23.59
CA GLY A 61 -15.18 -41.78 -23.85
C GLY A 61 -16.43 -41.11 -24.43
N LEU A 62 -16.46 -39.78 -24.42
CA LEU A 62 -17.57 -39.01 -25.03
C LEU A 62 -17.64 -39.17 -26.55
N ASN A 63 -16.52 -39.50 -27.19
CA ASN A 63 -16.44 -39.83 -28.61
C ASN A 63 -16.76 -41.31 -28.94
N GLY A 64 -17.18 -42.11 -27.95
CA GLY A 64 -17.50 -43.53 -28.12
C GLY A 64 -16.28 -44.48 -28.09
N THR A 65 -15.06 -43.97 -27.95
CA THR A 65 -13.86 -44.80 -27.79
C THR A 65 -13.93 -45.61 -26.50
N LYS A 66 -13.67 -46.93 -26.57
CA LYS A 66 -13.54 -47.79 -25.39
C LYS A 66 -12.09 -47.80 -24.90
N TYR A 67 -11.89 -47.45 -23.64
CA TYR A 67 -10.61 -47.53 -22.95
C TYR A 67 -10.39 -48.90 -22.33
N MET A 68 -9.32 -49.56 -22.76
CA MET A 68 -8.87 -50.90 -22.38
C MET A 68 -7.45 -50.87 -21.80
N GLY A 69 -6.93 -49.69 -21.46
CA GLY A 69 -5.56 -49.50 -20.95
C GLY A 69 -4.56 -48.99 -21.98
N GLN A 70 -4.99 -48.76 -23.21
CA GLN A 70 -4.16 -48.25 -24.32
C GLN A 70 -4.05 -46.72 -24.32
N LYS A 71 -3.03 -46.20 -25.02
CA LYS A 71 -2.84 -44.76 -25.16
C LYS A 71 -3.99 -44.15 -25.96
N LEU A 72 -4.64 -43.14 -25.38
CA LEU A 72 -5.68 -42.36 -26.02
C LEU A 72 -5.05 -41.36 -27.01
N THR A 73 -5.55 -41.36 -28.25
CA THR A 73 -5.08 -40.47 -29.32
C THR A 73 -5.89 -39.17 -29.44
N ASP A 74 -7.12 -39.15 -28.93
CA ASP A 74 -8.03 -38.00 -28.97
C ASP A 74 -8.50 -37.62 -27.55
N ILE A 75 -7.67 -36.87 -26.83
CA ILE A 75 -7.93 -36.46 -25.44
C ILE A 75 -9.17 -35.56 -25.33
N SER A 76 -9.34 -34.60 -26.25
CA SER A 76 -10.48 -33.68 -26.23
C SER A 76 -11.79 -34.36 -26.62
N GLY A 77 -11.80 -35.28 -27.59
CA GLY A 77 -13.00 -36.06 -27.89
C GLY A 77 -13.32 -37.08 -26.80
N TYR A 78 -12.32 -37.64 -26.12
CA TYR A 78 -12.54 -38.60 -25.04
C TYR A 78 -13.09 -37.94 -23.78
N PHE A 79 -12.42 -36.90 -23.26
CA PHE A 79 -12.76 -36.24 -22.00
C PHE A 79 -13.67 -35.02 -22.14
N GLY A 80 -13.78 -34.46 -23.34
CA GLY A 80 -14.54 -33.26 -23.65
C GLY A 80 -13.65 -32.10 -24.11
N GLN A 81 -14.22 -31.21 -24.93
CA GLN A 81 -13.50 -30.06 -25.46
C GLN A 81 -12.85 -29.23 -24.35
N GLY A 82 -11.64 -28.74 -24.61
CA GLY A 82 -10.78 -28.04 -23.63
C GLY A 82 -9.93 -28.97 -22.76
N SER A 83 -10.08 -30.29 -22.88
CA SER A 83 -9.20 -31.27 -22.20
C SER A 83 -7.89 -31.44 -22.97
N LYS A 84 -6.77 -31.28 -22.27
CA LYS A 84 -5.42 -31.36 -22.85
C LYS A 84 -4.45 -32.07 -21.91
N GLU A 85 -3.51 -32.79 -22.47
CA GLU A 85 -2.36 -33.32 -21.73
C GLU A 85 -1.38 -32.19 -21.38
N ILE A 86 -0.76 -32.27 -20.20
CA ILE A 86 0.21 -31.30 -19.72
C ILE A 86 1.52 -31.94 -19.23
N ALA A 87 2.63 -31.29 -19.56
CA ALA A 87 3.92 -31.55 -18.96
C ALA A 87 4.06 -30.80 -17.62
N GLY A 88 4.97 -31.26 -16.77
CA GLY A 88 5.42 -30.55 -15.59
C GLY A 88 4.62 -30.79 -14.31
N ALA A 89 3.70 -31.75 -14.29
CA ALA A 89 3.06 -32.21 -13.06
C ALA A 89 3.92 -33.31 -12.41
N PHE A 90 4.18 -33.21 -11.11
CA PHE A 90 5.04 -34.16 -10.40
C PHE A 90 4.24 -35.28 -9.75
N PHE A 91 4.65 -36.52 -9.99
CA PHE A 91 4.04 -37.72 -9.41
C PHE A 91 5.06 -38.61 -8.72
N ALA A 92 4.61 -39.36 -7.73
CA ALA A 92 5.38 -40.42 -7.09
C ALA A 92 4.49 -41.64 -6.77
N VAL A 93 5.07 -42.84 -6.86
CA VAL A 93 4.40 -44.08 -6.47
C VAL A 93 4.59 -44.32 -4.97
N MET A 94 3.49 -44.55 -4.28
CA MET A 94 3.43 -44.85 -2.85
C MET A 94 2.71 -46.17 -2.60
N ASN A 95 2.90 -46.73 -1.41
CA ASN A 95 2.13 -47.87 -0.94
C ASN A 95 0.63 -47.53 -0.81
N GLU A 96 -0.21 -48.55 -0.61
CA GLU A 96 -1.66 -48.37 -0.54
C GLU A 96 -2.10 -47.34 0.52
N SER A 97 -1.39 -47.23 1.65
CA SER A 97 -1.68 -46.28 2.72
C SER A 97 -1.13 -44.87 2.51
N GLN A 98 -0.38 -44.61 1.42
CA GLN A 98 0.34 -43.34 1.16
C GLN A 98 1.28 -42.93 2.30
N THR A 99 1.87 -43.89 3.00
CA THR A 99 2.80 -43.62 4.11
C THR A 99 4.26 -43.74 3.69
N LYS A 100 4.54 -44.51 2.62
CA LYS A 100 5.90 -44.73 2.12
C LYS A 100 5.95 -44.68 0.60
N TYR A 101 7.07 -44.23 0.08
CA TYR A 101 7.39 -44.23 -1.35
C TYR A 101 7.89 -45.60 -1.80
N ILE A 102 7.72 -45.91 -3.08
CA ILE A 102 8.10 -47.21 -3.65
C ILE A 102 9.28 -47.04 -4.62
N THR A 103 10.29 -47.88 -4.47
CA THR A 103 11.40 -47.97 -5.42
C THR A 103 11.07 -48.88 -6.61
N GLU A 104 11.85 -48.79 -7.68
CA GLU A 104 11.78 -49.67 -8.85
C GLU A 104 12.01 -51.16 -8.51
N SER A 105 12.68 -51.44 -7.39
CA SER A 105 12.83 -52.80 -6.84
C SER A 105 11.64 -53.27 -5.99
N GLY A 106 10.63 -52.42 -5.79
CA GLY A 106 9.46 -52.71 -4.95
C GLY A 106 9.65 -52.47 -3.45
N THR A 107 10.75 -51.81 -3.04
CA THR A 107 11.05 -51.53 -1.62
C THR A 107 10.29 -50.30 -1.15
N GLU A 108 9.68 -50.37 0.04
CA GLU A 108 9.09 -49.20 0.69
C GLU A 108 10.16 -48.35 1.39
N VAL A 109 10.16 -47.04 1.16
CA VAL A 109 11.09 -46.08 1.74
C VAL A 109 10.38 -44.83 2.25
N GLU A 110 10.90 -44.23 3.31
CA GLU A 110 10.30 -43.04 3.96
C GLU A 110 10.54 -41.75 3.15
N SER A 111 11.74 -41.62 2.57
CA SER A 111 12.13 -40.41 1.85
C SER A 111 11.85 -40.53 0.36
N ILE A 112 11.20 -39.50 -0.19
CA ILE A 112 11.02 -39.38 -1.64
C ILE A 112 12.36 -39.31 -2.38
N ASP A 113 13.42 -38.83 -1.72
CA ASP A 113 14.75 -38.63 -2.31
C ASP A 113 15.66 -39.87 -2.22
N ALA A 114 15.16 -40.98 -1.68
CA ALA A 114 15.85 -42.26 -1.73
C ALA A 114 16.10 -42.71 -3.19
N ALA A 115 17.23 -43.37 -3.41
CA ALA A 115 17.61 -43.87 -4.72
C ALA A 115 16.58 -44.89 -5.25
N GLY A 116 16.26 -44.78 -6.54
CA GLY A 116 15.34 -45.71 -7.21
C GLY A 116 13.86 -45.49 -6.93
N VAL A 117 13.44 -44.48 -6.16
CA VAL A 117 12.03 -44.13 -5.98
C VAL A 117 11.38 -43.83 -7.34
N LEU A 118 10.22 -44.45 -7.60
CA LEU A 118 9.42 -44.21 -8.79
C LEU A 118 8.72 -42.85 -8.70
N LYS A 119 9.33 -41.82 -9.27
CA LYS A 119 8.84 -40.43 -9.24
C LYS A 119 9.30 -39.63 -10.45
N GLY A 120 8.65 -38.51 -10.72
CA GLY A 120 9.14 -37.53 -11.69
C GLY A 120 8.08 -36.56 -12.20
N LEU A 121 8.49 -35.70 -13.12
CA LEU A 121 7.61 -34.76 -13.83
C LEU A 121 7.04 -35.43 -15.08
N THR A 122 5.78 -35.16 -15.38
CA THR A 122 5.21 -35.49 -16.70
C THR A 122 5.93 -34.72 -17.80
N THR A 123 6.12 -35.37 -18.94
CA THR A 123 6.52 -34.72 -20.20
C THR A 123 5.28 -34.49 -21.07
N GLU A 124 5.47 -34.02 -22.31
CA GLU A 124 4.38 -33.95 -23.30
C GLU A 124 3.76 -35.31 -23.63
N ASN A 125 4.45 -36.41 -23.30
CA ASN A 125 3.98 -37.79 -23.49
C ASN A 125 3.73 -38.51 -22.15
N GLY A 126 3.58 -37.78 -21.05
CA GLY A 126 3.38 -38.34 -19.73
C GLY A 126 4.69 -38.73 -19.02
N ILE A 127 4.57 -39.60 -18.02
CA ILE A 127 5.69 -40.19 -17.27
C ILE A 127 5.49 -41.71 -17.15
N THR A 128 6.51 -42.47 -17.54
CA THR A 128 6.49 -43.94 -17.47
C THR A 128 7.18 -44.44 -16.21
N PHE A 129 6.49 -45.25 -15.42
CA PHE A 129 7.04 -45.98 -14.28
C PHE A 129 7.32 -47.43 -14.67
N ASN A 130 8.53 -47.92 -14.39
CA ASN A 130 8.84 -49.35 -14.51
C ASN A 130 8.21 -50.11 -13.34
N THR A 131 7.21 -50.94 -13.64
CA THR A 131 6.43 -51.70 -12.67
C THR A 131 6.68 -53.20 -12.70
N ALA A 132 7.66 -53.66 -13.47
CA ALA A 132 7.92 -55.08 -13.68
C ALA A 132 8.16 -55.87 -12.39
N ASN A 133 8.72 -55.24 -11.36
CA ASN A 133 9.03 -55.86 -10.06
C ASN A 133 7.94 -55.64 -9.00
N LEU A 134 6.88 -54.89 -9.31
CA LEU A 134 5.86 -54.51 -8.35
C LEU A 134 4.70 -55.52 -8.35
N LYS A 135 4.23 -55.88 -7.15
CA LYS A 135 3.08 -56.78 -6.94
C LYS A 135 2.22 -56.27 -5.79
N GLY A 136 0.91 -56.17 -6.00
CA GLY A 136 -0.02 -55.66 -5.02
C GLY A 136 -0.54 -54.27 -5.36
N THR A 137 -1.07 -53.57 -4.35
CA THR A 137 -1.78 -52.30 -4.53
C THR A 137 -0.91 -51.11 -4.19
N TYR A 138 -0.91 -50.12 -5.08
CA TYR A 138 -0.12 -48.90 -4.99
C TYR A 138 -0.97 -47.68 -5.34
N GLN A 139 -0.49 -46.49 -4.95
CA GLN A 139 -1.09 -45.22 -5.30
C GLN A 139 -0.07 -44.30 -5.97
N ILE A 140 -0.41 -43.78 -7.14
CA ILE A 140 0.38 -42.73 -7.80
C ILE A 140 -0.17 -41.38 -7.35
N VAL A 141 0.60 -40.67 -6.52
CA VAL A 141 0.19 -39.44 -5.84
C VAL A 141 0.76 -38.22 -6.56
N GLU A 142 -0.05 -37.18 -6.72
CA GLU A 142 0.37 -35.89 -7.26
C GLU A 142 0.94 -34.99 -6.15
N LEU A 143 2.13 -34.44 -6.37
CA LEU A 143 2.80 -33.53 -5.43
C LEU A 143 2.91 -32.15 -6.07
N LEU A 144 1.89 -31.31 -5.82
CA LEU A 144 1.74 -30.01 -6.47
C LEU A 144 2.93 -29.06 -6.17
N ASP A 145 3.51 -29.13 -4.97
CA ASP A 145 4.66 -28.33 -4.55
C ASP A 145 5.97 -28.68 -5.26
N LYS A 146 6.04 -29.87 -5.89
CA LYS A 146 7.17 -30.34 -6.70
C LYS A 146 6.94 -30.18 -8.21
N SER A 147 5.74 -29.78 -8.62
CA SER A 147 5.40 -29.56 -10.03
C SER A 147 6.11 -28.32 -10.59
N ASN A 148 6.39 -28.26 -11.88
CA ASN A 148 6.88 -27.05 -12.55
C ASN A 148 5.93 -26.53 -13.65
N TYR A 149 4.72 -27.09 -13.72
CA TYR A 149 3.64 -26.62 -14.58
C TYR A 149 3.30 -25.14 -14.30
N LYS A 150 3.13 -24.37 -15.38
CA LYS A 150 2.76 -22.94 -15.34
C LYS A 150 1.79 -22.65 -16.47
N ASN A 151 0.74 -21.89 -16.17
CA ASN A 151 -0.19 -21.39 -17.18
C ASN A 151 -0.69 -19.98 -16.81
N GLY A 152 0.15 -18.98 -17.06
CA GLY A 152 -0.15 -17.59 -16.70
C GLY A 152 -0.38 -17.44 -15.20
N ASP A 153 -1.57 -16.96 -14.84
CA ASP A 153 -2.06 -16.79 -13.48
C ASP A 153 -2.72 -18.07 -12.90
N LYS A 154 -3.00 -19.08 -13.74
CA LYS A 154 -3.69 -20.27 -13.26
C LYS A 154 -2.74 -21.27 -12.63
N VAL A 155 -3.25 -21.96 -11.61
CA VAL A 155 -2.58 -23.08 -10.93
C VAL A 155 -3.46 -24.32 -10.95
N LEU A 156 -2.87 -25.49 -10.72
CA LEU A 156 -3.64 -26.73 -10.63
C LEU A 156 -4.53 -26.69 -9.37
N ALA A 157 -5.80 -27.05 -9.55
CA ALA A 157 -6.84 -26.92 -8.53
C ALA A 157 -7.57 -28.26 -8.29
N ASP A 158 -8.85 -28.33 -8.65
CA ASP A 158 -9.67 -29.51 -8.42
C ASP A 158 -9.08 -30.71 -9.17
N SER A 159 -9.32 -31.92 -8.67
CA SER A 159 -8.71 -33.13 -9.20
C SER A 159 -9.66 -34.30 -9.21
N LYS A 160 -9.57 -35.14 -10.25
CA LYS A 160 -10.30 -36.41 -10.34
C LYS A 160 -9.38 -37.51 -10.80
N ALA A 161 -9.56 -38.71 -10.25
CA ALA A 161 -8.62 -39.81 -10.40
C ALA A 161 -7.21 -39.50 -9.85
N VAL A 162 -7.13 -38.65 -8.81
CA VAL A 162 -5.89 -38.33 -8.10
C VAL A 162 -6.16 -38.58 -6.61
N PRO A 163 -5.39 -39.45 -5.94
CA PRO A 163 -4.32 -40.30 -6.48
C PRO A 163 -4.85 -41.40 -7.42
N VAL A 164 -3.97 -41.93 -8.28
CA VAL A 164 -4.28 -43.08 -9.15
C VAL A 164 -4.03 -44.36 -8.36
N LYS A 165 -5.09 -45.07 -7.97
CA LYS A 165 -4.97 -46.39 -7.32
C LYS A 165 -4.80 -47.48 -8.39
N ILE A 166 -3.72 -48.26 -8.30
CA ILE A 166 -3.43 -49.39 -9.19
C ILE A 166 -3.18 -50.66 -8.38
N THR A 167 -3.62 -51.81 -8.90
CA THR A 167 -3.29 -53.13 -8.37
C THR A 167 -2.57 -53.91 -9.48
N LEU A 168 -1.34 -54.34 -9.22
CA LEU A 168 -0.46 -54.96 -10.20
C LEU A 168 -0.39 -56.49 -10.01
N PRO A 169 -0.43 -57.27 -11.12
CA PRO A 169 -0.57 -56.82 -12.51
C PRO A 169 -1.99 -56.31 -12.85
N LEU A 170 -2.09 -55.41 -13.82
CA LEU A 170 -3.34 -54.84 -14.32
C LEU A 170 -3.95 -55.76 -15.39
N TYR A 171 -5.28 -55.85 -15.42
CA TYR A 171 -6.03 -56.70 -16.35
C TYR A 171 -7.17 -55.95 -17.03
N ASN A 172 -7.48 -56.32 -18.26
CA ASN A 172 -8.70 -55.95 -18.98
C ASN A 172 -9.44 -57.22 -19.46
N GLU A 173 -10.48 -57.05 -20.29
CA GLU A 173 -11.24 -58.17 -20.89
C GLU A 173 -10.38 -59.08 -21.79
N GLU A 174 -9.23 -58.61 -22.25
CA GLU A 174 -8.30 -59.33 -23.15
C GLU A 174 -7.12 -59.99 -22.40
N GLY A 175 -6.99 -59.75 -21.09
CA GLY A 175 -5.93 -60.33 -20.25
C GLY A 175 -5.07 -59.28 -19.56
N ILE A 176 -3.78 -59.59 -19.35
CA ILE A 176 -2.84 -58.69 -18.67
C ILE A 176 -2.50 -57.51 -19.57
N ILE A 177 -2.59 -56.31 -19.01
CA ILE A 177 -2.11 -55.10 -19.66
C ILE A 177 -0.61 -55.00 -19.37
N VAL A 178 0.21 -55.30 -20.38
CA VAL A 178 1.68 -55.29 -20.24
C VAL A 178 2.21 -53.87 -20.06
N ASP A 179 1.73 -52.93 -20.87
CA ASP A 179 2.06 -51.51 -20.81
C ASP A 179 0.77 -50.74 -20.63
N ALA A 180 0.51 -50.31 -19.39
CA ALA A 180 -0.74 -49.67 -19.03
C ALA A 180 -0.61 -48.16 -19.08
N GLU A 181 -1.64 -47.51 -19.59
CA GLU A 181 -1.76 -46.05 -19.56
C GLU A 181 -2.69 -45.63 -18.41
N VAL A 182 -2.55 -44.42 -17.87
CA VAL A 182 -3.48 -43.84 -16.88
C VAL A 182 -3.61 -42.32 -17.04
N TYR A 183 -4.79 -41.78 -16.78
CA TYR A 183 -5.14 -40.38 -17.07
C TYR A 183 -5.69 -39.63 -15.84
N PRO A 184 -4.88 -39.24 -14.85
CA PRO A 184 -5.32 -38.33 -13.78
C PRO A 184 -5.69 -36.95 -14.34
N LYS A 185 -6.69 -36.29 -13.72
CA LYS A 185 -7.18 -34.99 -14.19
C LYS A 185 -7.07 -33.88 -13.14
N ASN A 186 -6.87 -32.66 -13.61
CA ASN A 186 -7.07 -31.42 -12.85
C ASN A 186 -7.97 -30.42 -13.59
N THR A 187 -8.48 -29.45 -12.83
CA THR A 187 -8.82 -28.12 -13.36
C THR A 187 -7.66 -27.15 -13.12
N GLU A 188 -7.68 -26.03 -13.83
CA GLU A 188 -6.76 -24.91 -13.66
C GLU A 188 -7.56 -23.67 -13.26
N GLU A 189 -7.19 -23.03 -12.15
CA GLU A 189 -7.95 -21.91 -11.59
C GLU A 189 -7.01 -20.79 -11.13
N ALA A 190 -7.50 -19.54 -11.22
CA ALA A 190 -6.88 -18.36 -10.64
C ALA A 190 -7.86 -17.68 -9.67
N PRO A 191 -7.40 -17.15 -8.54
CA PRO A 191 -8.25 -16.34 -7.68
C PRO A 191 -8.62 -15.03 -8.41
N GLN A 192 -9.66 -14.35 -7.93
CA GLN A 192 -9.99 -13.00 -8.36
C GLN A 192 -9.77 -12.05 -7.17
N ILE A 193 -9.34 -10.83 -7.43
CA ILE A 193 -9.18 -9.80 -6.40
C ILE A 193 -9.62 -8.45 -6.95
N ASP A 194 -10.18 -7.60 -6.09
CA ASP A 194 -10.30 -6.17 -6.36
C ASP A 194 -10.16 -5.37 -5.06
N LYS A 195 -9.82 -4.09 -5.19
CA LYS A 195 -9.64 -3.14 -4.09
C LYS A 195 -10.39 -1.84 -4.36
N ASN A 196 -11.04 -1.26 -3.36
CA ASN A 196 -11.54 0.10 -3.47
C ASN A 196 -11.57 0.79 -2.11
N PHE A 197 -12.04 2.04 -2.07
CA PHE A 197 -12.54 2.60 -0.82
C PHE A 197 -13.66 1.71 -0.30
N ALA A 198 -13.79 1.60 1.03
CA ALA A 198 -14.85 0.81 1.63
C ALA A 198 -16.23 1.32 1.17
N LYS A 199 -17.21 0.42 1.04
CA LYS A 199 -18.58 0.80 0.63
C LYS A 199 -19.22 1.82 1.57
N ALA A 200 -18.98 1.68 2.88
CA ALA A 200 -19.46 2.60 3.90
C ALA A 200 -18.46 3.75 4.16
N ASN A 201 -18.01 4.43 3.11
CA ASN A 201 -17.14 5.60 3.23
C ASN A 201 -17.94 6.93 3.24
N LYS A 202 -17.27 8.03 3.60
CA LYS A 202 -17.81 9.39 3.56
C LYS A 202 -16.94 10.33 2.71
N LEU A 203 -16.25 9.76 1.73
CA LEU A 203 -15.27 10.47 0.92
C LEU A 203 -15.96 11.22 -0.21
N LEU A 204 -15.38 12.36 -0.57
CA LEU A 204 -15.82 13.18 -1.68
C LEU A 204 -14.79 13.11 -2.81
N ASN A 205 -15.26 13.13 -4.04
CA ASN A 205 -14.43 13.14 -5.23
C ASN A 205 -13.68 14.47 -5.34
N ASP A 206 -12.38 14.40 -5.61
CA ASP A 206 -11.50 15.55 -5.77
C ASP A 206 -11.97 16.55 -6.84
N SER A 207 -12.54 16.05 -7.93
CA SER A 207 -12.88 16.88 -9.09
C SER A 207 -14.14 17.72 -8.93
N ASP A 208 -15.15 17.22 -8.20
CA ASP A 208 -16.49 17.81 -8.17
C ASP A 208 -17.17 17.78 -6.78
N ASN A 209 -16.47 17.31 -5.75
CA ASN A 209 -17.00 17.11 -4.39
C ASN A 209 -18.24 16.21 -4.30
N SER A 210 -18.50 15.35 -5.29
CA SER A 210 -19.58 14.35 -5.22
C SER A 210 -19.21 13.18 -4.30
N ALA A 211 -20.21 12.52 -3.71
CA ALA A 211 -19.98 11.37 -2.84
C ALA A 211 -19.45 10.14 -3.61
N ILE A 212 -18.47 9.44 -3.03
CA ILE A 212 -17.88 8.25 -3.64
C ILE A 212 -18.59 6.97 -3.14
N ALA A 213 -19.11 6.16 -4.07
CA ALA A 213 -19.82 4.92 -3.72
C ALA A 213 -18.93 3.83 -3.09
N GLY A 214 -17.65 3.76 -3.47
CA GLY A 214 -16.72 2.72 -2.99
C GLY A 214 -17.12 1.28 -3.37
N GLY A 215 -16.58 0.31 -2.63
CA GLY A 215 -16.82 -1.13 -2.79
C GLY A 215 -15.90 -1.78 -3.82
N ALA A 216 -15.28 -2.90 -3.45
CA ALA A 216 -14.45 -3.68 -4.36
C ALA A 216 -15.32 -4.58 -5.27
N ASP A 217 -14.96 -4.65 -6.55
CA ASP A 217 -15.71 -5.30 -7.61
C ASP A 217 -14.76 -5.97 -8.61
N TYR A 218 -14.87 -7.29 -8.78
CA TYR A 218 -13.96 -8.06 -9.62
C TYR A 218 -13.96 -7.60 -11.08
N ASP A 219 -15.10 -7.10 -11.59
CA ASP A 219 -15.21 -6.58 -12.95
C ASP A 219 -14.45 -5.26 -13.14
N LYS A 220 -13.99 -4.64 -12.03
CA LYS A 220 -13.23 -3.38 -11.98
C LYS A 220 -11.77 -3.57 -11.59
N TYR A 221 -11.25 -4.79 -11.64
CA TYR A 221 -9.85 -5.14 -11.34
C TYR A 221 -8.83 -4.14 -11.92
N GLN A 222 -9.00 -3.75 -13.19
CA GLN A 222 -8.12 -2.81 -13.91
C GLN A 222 -8.78 -1.46 -14.25
N ALA A 223 -9.98 -1.18 -13.72
CA ALA A 223 -10.66 0.08 -13.98
C ALA A 223 -10.02 1.23 -13.20
N GLU A 224 -9.95 2.41 -13.78
CA GLU A 224 -9.54 3.60 -13.03
C GLU A 224 -10.50 3.85 -11.86
N LYS A 225 -9.93 4.09 -10.68
CA LYS A 225 -10.67 4.27 -9.42
C LYS A 225 -10.71 5.73 -9.02
N ALA A 226 -11.70 6.05 -8.20
CA ALA A 226 -11.94 7.42 -7.77
C ALA A 226 -10.73 8.00 -7.04
N LYS A 227 -10.55 9.32 -7.20
CA LYS A 227 -9.63 10.12 -6.40
C LYS A 227 -10.42 10.91 -5.38
N ALA A 228 -10.19 10.66 -4.10
CA ALA A 228 -10.84 11.37 -3.01
C ALA A 228 -10.03 12.60 -2.61
N THR A 229 -10.72 13.70 -2.29
CA THR A 229 -10.11 14.81 -1.57
C THR A 229 -10.14 14.52 -0.06
N ALA A 230 -9.07 14.90 0.65
CA ALA A 230 -8.97 14.72 2.08
C ALA A 230 -8.13 15.81 2.75
N GLU A 231 -8.32 15.95 4.06
CA GLU A 231 -7.46 16.77 4.91
C GLU A 231 -6.49 15.90 5.73
N ILE A 232 -5.40 16.50 6.21
CA ILE A 232 -4.44 15.80 7.08
C ILE A 232 -5.15 15.35 8.37
N GLY A 233 -4.97 14.08 8.73
CA GLY A 233 -5.61 13.41 9.86
C GLY A 233 -6.90 12.68 9.50
N GLN A 234 -7.41 12.84 8.28
CA GLN A 234 -8.60 12.12 7.84
C GLN A 234 -8.30 10.63 7.66
N GLU A 235 -9.15 9.80 8.26
CA GLU A 235 -9.12 8.35 8.07
C GLU A 235 -9.80 7.97 6.75
N ILE A 236 -9.13 7.13 5.98
CA ILE A 236 -9.53 6.64 4.67
C ILE A 236 -9.80 5.14 4.77
N PRO A 237 -11.07 4.70 4.70
CA PRO A 237 -11.43 3.29 4.82
C PRO A 237 -11.31 2.58 3.46
N TYR A 238 -10.75 1.37 3.47
CA TYR A 238 -10.53 0.52 2.30
C TYR A 238 -11.20 -0.84 2.46
N GLU A 239 -11.56 -1.43 1.32
CA GLU A 239 -12.08 -2.79 1.22
C GLU A 239 -11.38 -3.53 0.07
N VAL A 240 -11.03 -4.79 0.31
CA VAL A 240 -10.49 -5.70 -0.70
C VAL A 240 -11.36 -6.94 -0.73
N LYS A 241 -11.85 -7.31 -1.91
CA LYS A 241 -12.55 -8.57 -2.12
C LYS A 241 -11.61 -9.57 -2.77
N THR A 242 -11.66 -10.83 -2.37
CA THR A 242 -10.86 -11.90 -2.98
C THR A 242 -11.68 -13.17 -3.10
N LYS A 243 -11.78 -13.76 -4.30
CA LYS A 243 -12.50 -15.00 -4.55
C LYS A 243 -11.53 -16.13 -4.83
N ILE A 244 -11.53 -17.12 -3.96
CA ILE A 244 -10.78 -18.36 -4.13
C ILE A 244 -11.70 -19.39 -4.79
N GLN A 245 -11.29 -19.90 -5.94
CA GLN A 245 -12.13 -20.82 -6.72
C GLN A 245 -12.24 -22.19 -6.04
N LYS A 246 -13.34 -22.89 -6.32
CA LYS A 246 -13.56 -24.27 -5.90
C LYS A 246 -12.38 -25.16 -6.33
N GLY A 247 -11.94 -26.03 -5.43
CA GLY A 247 -10.87 -27.00 -5.67
C GLY A 247 -9.45 -26.42 -5.53
N SER A 248 -9.30 -25.14 -5.19
CA SER A 248 -7.99 -24.51 -5.00
C SER A 248 -7.16 -25.20 -3.91
N LYS A 249 -5.87 -25.42 -4.18
CA LYS A 249 -4.93 -26.11 -3.28
C LYS A 249 -3.64 -25.31 -3.13
N TYR A 250 -3.68 -24.27 -2.32
CA TYR A 250 -2.53 -23.36 -2.17
C TYR A 250 -1.54 -23.82 -1.10
N LYS A 251 -0.25 -23.55 -1.37
CA LYS A 251 0.87 -23.57 -0.40
C LYS A 251 1.41 -22.18 -0.10
N ASN A 252 0.93 -21.18 -0.82
CA ASN A 252 1.13 -19.77 -0.54
C ASN A 252 -0.19 -19.04 -0.75
N LEU A 253 -0.59 -18.21 0.21
CA LEU A 253 -1.67 -17.24 0.07
C LEU A 253 -1.36 -16.05 0.98
N ALA A 254 -1.10 -14.90 0.39
CA ALA A 254 -0.78 -13.70 1.14
C ALA A 254 -1.26 -12.42 0.43
N TRP A 255 -1.79 -11.49 1.19
CA TRP A 255 -2.07 -10.12 0.77
C TRP A 255 -0.95 -9.23 1.27
N VAL A 256 -0.32 -8.49 0.37
CA VAL A 256 0.78 -7.57 0.68
C VAL A 256 0.34 -6.17 0.28
N ASP A 257 0.08 -5.30 1.26
CA ASP A 257 -0.29 -3.89 1.04
C ASP A 257 0.91 -2.99 1.34
N THR A 258 1.22 -2.09 0.42
CA THR A 258 2.23 -1.03 0.59
C THR A 258 1.61 0.33 0.36
N MET A 259 1.74 1.23 1.34
CA MET A 259 1.21 2.59 1.30
C MET A 259 2.30 3.58 0.92
N SER A 260 1.94 4.67 0.26
CA SER A 260 2.83 5.81 0.07
C SER A 260 3.16 6.51 1.39
N ASN A 261 4.17 7.39 1.41
CA ASN A 261 4.62 8.02 2.65
C ASN A 261 3.61 9.00 3.26
N GLY A 262 2.64 9.50 2.48
CA GLY A 262 1.56 10.35 2.98
C GLY A 262 0.41 9.63 3.69
N LEU A 263 0.44 8.29 3.79
CA LEU A 263 -0.63 7.48 4.41
C LEU A 263 -0.12 6.60 5.53
N THR A 264 -0.61 6.76 6.75
CA THR A 264 -0.24 5.88 7.87
C THR A 264 -1.28 4.79 8.06
N MET A 265 -0.84 3.53 8.05
CA MET A 265 -1.69 2.36 8.29
C MET A 265 -2.41 2.44 9.64
N GLY A 266 -3.70 2.11 9.65
CA GLY A 266 -4.49 1.97 10.87
C GLY A 266 -4.13 0.70 11.66
N ASN A 267 -4.66 0.59 12.87
CA ASN A 267 -4.27 -0.51 13.78
C ASN A 267 -4.94 -1.86 13.48
N THR A 268 -5.89 -1.91 12.56
CA THR A 268 -6.74 -3.08 12.32
C THR A 268 -6.75 -3.51 10.87
N VAL A 269 -6.78 -4.82 10.66
CA VAL A 269 -7.00 -5.49 9.38
C VAL A 269 -7.99 -6.61 9.67
N ASN A 270 -9.24 -6.44 9.28
CA ASN A 270 -10.28 -7.44 9.51
C ASN A 270 -10.42 -8.31 8.26
N LEU A 271 -10.49 -9.62 8.45
CA LEU A 271 -10.71 -10.60 7.39
C LEU A 271 -12.02 -11.35 7.66
N GLU A 272 -13.01 -11.13 6.81
CA GLU A 272 -14.26 -11.88 6.80
C GLU A 272 -14.25 -12.89 5.65
N ALA A 273 -14.89 -14.04 5.86
CA ALA A 273 -15.04 -15.08 4.85
C ALA A 273 -16.52 -15.38 4.63
N SER A 274 -16.91 -15.66 3.38
CA SER A 274 -18.27 -16.06 3.02
C SER A 274 -18.69 -17.38 3.67
N SER A 275 -17.71 -18.21 4.02
CA SER A 275 -17.88 -19.47 4.71
C SER A 275 -16.58 -19.87 5.43
N GLY A 276 -16.71 -20.77 6.40
CA GLY A 276 -15.63 -21.03 7.36
C GLY A 276 -15.40 -19.85 8.31
N SER A 277 -14.55 -20.06 9.32
CA SER A 277 -14.13 -19.03 10.26
C SER A 277 -12.62 -19.10 10.36
N PHE A 278 -11.91 -18.04 9.99
CA PHE A 278 -10.44 -18.02 10.02
C PHE A 278 -9.95 -17.10 11.14
N VAL A 279 -8.97 -17.54 11.92
CA VAL A 279 -8.52 -16.86 13.14
C VAL A 279 -7.08 -16.36 13.01
N GLU A 280 -6.85 -15.07 13.28
CA GLU A 280 -5.50 -14.48 13.34
C GLU A 280 -4.64 -15.17 14.41
N GLY A 281 -3.35 -15.40 14.10
CA GLY A 281 -2.41 -16.14 14.94
C GLY A 281 -2.49 -17.67 14.81
N THR A 282 -3.56 -18.21 14.20
CA THR A 282 -3.72 -19.65 13.96
C THR A 282 -3.80 -19.96 12.48
N ASP A 283 -4.82 -19.43 11.79
CA ASP A 283 -5.07 -19.70 10.38
C ASP A 283 -4.31 -18.71 9.47
N TYR A 284 -4.09 -17.49 9.93
CA TYR A 284 -3.29 -16.49 9.25
C TYR A 284 -2.58 -15.59 10.25
N ASN A 285 -1.51 -14.93 9.82
CA ASN A 285 -0.80 -13.91 10.59
C ASN A 285 -0.86 -12.58 9.85
N VAL A 286 -0.88 -11.48 10.60
CA VAL A 286 -0.79 -10.12 10.04
C VAL A 286 0.43 -9.42 10.62
N GLU A 287 1.36 -9.04 9.76
CA GLU A 287 2.50 -8.18 10.11
C GLU A 287 2.23 -6.78 9.59
N ARG A 288 2.38 -5.75 10.43
CA ARG A 288 2.01 -4.36 10.13
C ARG A 288 3.13 -3.40 10.50
N ASP A 289 3.20 -2.30 9.77
CA ASP A 289 3.94 -1.08 10.11
C ASP A 289 3.19 0.13 9.54
N ASP A 290 3.73 1.34 9.71
CA ASP A 290 3.04 2.56 9.28
C ASP A 290 2.77 2.61 7.77
N ARG A 291 3.48 1.83 6.94
CA ARG A 291 3.34 1.83 5.48
C ARG A 291 2.50 0.65 4.97
N GLY A 292 1.70 -0.02 5.79
CA GLY A 292 0.80 -1.10 5.37
C GLY A 292 1.02 -2.43 6.10
N PHE A 293 0.74 -3.55 5.42
CA PHE A 293 0.73 -4.86 6.07
C PHE A 293 1.00 -6.03 5.11
N THR A 294 1.35 -7.18 5.70
CA THR A 294 1.30 -8.49 5.07
C THR A 294 0.36 -9.38 5.86
N LEU A 295 -0.74 -9.84 5.26
CA LEU A 295 -1.59 -10.91 5.80
C LEU A 295 -1.24 -12.21 5.09
N LYS A 296 -0.75 -13.21 5.83
CA LYS A 296 -0.30 -14.49 5.26
C LYS A 296 -0.95 -15.67 5.96
N PHE A 297 -1.54 -16.57 5.18
CA PHE A 297 -2.09 -17.81 5.71
C PHE A 297 -0.98 -18.75 6.20
N THR A 298 -1.24 -19.42 7.32
CA THR A 298 -0.39 -20.49 7.86
C THR A 298 -0.69 -21.81 7.15
N ASP A 299 0.16 -22.82 7.32
CA ASP A 299 -0.14 -24.17 6.80
C ASP A 299 -1.46 -24.74 7.36
N THR A 300 -1.81 -24.37 8.60
CA THR A 300 -3.09 -24.74 9.24
C THR A 300 -4.26 -24.06 8.52
N GLY A 301 -4.17 -22.75 8.29
CA GLY A 301 -5.21 -22.01 7.59
C GLY A 301 -5.36 -22.42 6.13
N LEU A 302 -4.26 -22.73 5.43
CA LEU A 302 -4.29 -23.24 4.05
C LEU A 302 -4.96 -24.62 3.97
N THR A 303 -4.68 -25.51 4.92
CA THR A 303 -5.33 -26.83 5.00
C THR A 303 -6.84 -26.69 5.22
N LYS A 304 -7.23 -25.76 6.09
CA LYS A 304 -8.63 -25.44 6.37
C LYS A 304 -9.33 -24.81 5.17
N LEU A 305 -8.67 -23.86 4.49
CA LEU A 305 -9.16 -23.25 3.26
C LEU A 305 -9.35 -24.27 2.15
N GLN A 306 -8.38 -25.18 1.96
CA GLN A 306 -8.48 -26.24 0.96
C GLN A 306 -9.73 -27.08 1.20
N LYS A 307 -9.99 -27.50 2.45
CA LYS A 307 -11.18 -28.26 2.83
C LYS A 307 -12.48 -27.50 2.54
N GLU A 308 -12.52 -26.21 2.84
CA GLU A 308 -13.67 -25.35 2.57
C GLU A 308 -13.90 -25.22 1.06
N ALA A 309 -12.82 -25.05 0.29
CA ALA A 309 -12.85 -24.88 -1.16
C ALA A 309 -13.19 -26.18 -1.93
N GLU A 310 -13.23 -27.36 -1.30
CA GLU A 310 -13.57 -28.63 -1.97
C GLU A 310 -14.96 -28.60 -2.60
N THR A 311 -15.91 -27.90 -1.98
CA THR A 311 -17.33 -27.98 -2.39
C THR A 311 -17.84 -26.71 -3.08
N HIS A 312 -17.28 -25.55 -2.76
CA HIS A 312 -17.65 -24.25 -3.34
C HIS A 312 -16.45 -23.28 -3.34
N ALA A 313 -16.61 -22.14 -4.02
CA ALA A 313 -15.67 -21.03 -3.89
C ALA A 313 -15.74 -20.40 -2.49
N VAL A 314 -14.65 -19.76 -2.05
CA VAL A 314 -14.59 -19.02 -0.78
C VAL A 314 -14.27 -17.55 -1.10
N GLU A 315 -15.15 -16.63 -0.71
CA GLU A 315 -14.92 -15.20 -0.86
C GLU A 315 -14.44 -14.60 0.47
N PHE A 316 -13.34 -13.86 0.40
CA PHE A 316 -12.81 -13.06 1.50
C PHE A 316 -13.12 -11.58 1.28
N THR A 317 -13.50 -10.89 2.34
CA THR A 317 -13.58 -9.42 2.40
C THR A 317 -12.62 -8.94 3.46
N LEU A 318 -11.62 -8.18 3.04
CA LEU A 318 -10.65 -7.53 3.92
C LEU A 318 -11.03 -6.06 4.09
N THR A 319 -11.12 -5.57 5.31
CA THR A 319 -11.35 -4.14 5.59
C THR A 319 -10.28 -3.58 6.50
N TYR A 320 -9.80 -2.38 6.20
CA TYR A 320 -8.80 -1.65 6.98
C TYR A 320 -8.89 -0.16 6.66
N SER A 321 -8.10 0.65 7.35
CA SER A 321 -8.02 2.09 7.10
C SER A 321 -6.57 2.58 7.07
N ALA A 322 -6.38 3.76 6.47
CA ALA A 322 -5.16 4.54 6.61
C ALA A 322 -5.50 6.00 6.92
N THR A 323 -4.64 6.70 7.65
CA THR A 323 -4.79 8.11 7.95
C THR A 323 -3.87 8.94 7.05
N VAL A 324 -4.40 9.97 6.41
CA VAL A 324 -3.59 10.94 5.68
C VAL A 324 -2.70 11.69 6.67
N ASN A 325 -1.37 11.66 6.49
CA ASN A 325 -0.42 12.17 7.47
C ASN A 325 0.35 13.39 6.94
N GLY A 326 1.13 14.03 7.82
CA GLY A 326 1.88 15.25 7.53
C GLY A 326 2.93 15.17 6.41
N ALA A 327 3.29 13.98 5.93
CA ALA A 327 4.19 13.78 4.80
C ALA A 327 3.48 13.83 3.43
N ALA A 328 2.15 13.87 3.40
CA ALA A 328 1.39 14.10 2.18
C ALA A 328 1.76 15.48 1.58
N ILE A 329 2.01 15.48 0.28
CA ILE A 329 2.35 16.68 -0.49
C ILE A 329 1.08 17.15 -1.20
N ASP A 330 0.76 18.44 -1.07
CA ASP A 330 -0.42 19.02 -1.72
C ASP A 330 -0.41 18.75 -3.24
N ASP A 331 -1.58 18.46 -3.80
CA ASP A 331 -1.82 18.14 -5.21
C ASP A 331 -1.09 16.88 -5.73
N LYS A 332 -0.36 16.16 -4.86
CA LYS A 332 0.24 14.85 -5.17
C LYS A 332 -0.65 13.74 -4.62
N PRO A 333 -1.21 12.87 -5.48
CA PRO A 333 -2.03 11.76 -5.00
C PRO A 333 -1.19 10.76 -4.19
N GLU A 334 -1.75 10.36 -3.07
CA GLU A 334 -1.31 9.26 -2.23
C GLU A 334 -2.14 8.01 -2.54
N SER A 335 -1.54 6.84 -2.41
CA SER A 335 -2.21 5.57 -2.68
C SER A 335 -1.61 4.47 -1.83
N ASN A 336 -2.35 3.38 -1.72
CA ASN A 336 -1.80 2.11 -1.27
C ASN A 336 -2.00 1.06 -2.35
N ASP A 337 -1.14 0.05 -2.35
CA ASP A 337 -1.02 -0.94 -3.41
C ASP A 337 -1.08 -2.33 -2.79
N ILE A 338 -2.17 -3.06 -3.07
CA ILE A 338 -2.41 -4.41 -2.53
C ILE A 338 -2.04 -5.42 -3.61
N LYS A 339 -1.25 -6.41 -3.27
CA LYS A 339 -0.94 -7.53 -4.16
C LYS A 339 -1.30 -8.86 -3.52
N LEU A 340 -1.94 -9.75 -4.29
CA LEU A 340 -2.27 -11.10 -3.87
C LEU A 340 -1.22 -12.09 -4.39
N GLN A 341 -0.44 -12.65 -3.47
CA GLN A 341 0.43 -13.78 -3.73
C GLN A 341 -0.32 -15.08 -3.49
N TYR A 342 -0.21 -16.02 -4.42
CA TYR A 342 -0.82 -17.33 -4.29
C TYR A 342 -0.03 -18.36 -5.09
N GLY A 343 -0.25 -19.64 -4.82
CA GLY A 343 0.29 -20.70 -5.68
C GLY A 343 0.31 -22.06 -5.02
N ASN A 344 0.60 -23.10 -5.79
CA ASN A 344 0.74 -24.47 -5.28
C ASN A 344 2.08 -24.74 -4.59
N LYS A 345 3.02 -23.78 -4.60
CA LYS A 345 4.32 -23.88 -3.93
C LYS A 345 4.44 -22.87 -2.80
N PRO A 346 5.27 -23.14 -1.78
CA PRO A 346 5.61 -22.14 -0.80
C PRO A 346 6.16 -20.87 -1.46
N GLY A 347 5.76 -19.70 -0.98
CA GLY A 347 6.31 -18.43 -1.43
C GLY A 347 7.77 -18.26 -0.99
N LYS A 348 8.54 -17.46 -1.73
CA LYS A 348 9.90 -17.09 -1.31
C LYS A 348 9.89 -16.36 0.04
N LYS A 349 10.94 -16.56 0.84
CA LYS A 349 11.06 -15.97 2.16
C LYS A 349 11.64 -14.56 2.08
N VAL A 350 11.12 -13.69 2.91
CA VAL A 350 11.67 -12.37 3.20
C VAL A 350 12.23 -12.42 4.62
N LYS A 351 13.44 -11.88 4.82
CA LYS A 351 14.17 -11.96 6.08
C LYS A 351 14.10 -10.66 6.87
N GLU A 352 14.20 -10.82 8.18
CA GLU A 352 14.45 -9.77 9.15
C GLU A 352 15.78 -10.09 9.84
N ILE A 353 16.74 -9.16 9.82
CA ILE A 353 18.12 -9.39 10.30
C ILE A 353 18.58 -8.23 11.20
N PRO A 354 19.39 -8.50 12.25
CA PRO A 354 19.97 -7.45 13.07
C PRO A 354 20.99 -6.59 12.32
N VAL A 355 21.00 -5.30 12.63
CA VAL A 355 21.94 -4.31 12.11
C VAL A 355 22.25 -3.29 13.21
N THR A 356 23.53 -2.95 13.35
CA THR A 356 24.01 -1.95 14.30
C THR A 356 24.34 -0.66 13.52
N PRO A 357 23.83 0.51 13.96
CA PRO A 357 24.17 1.78 13.33
C PRO A 357 25.67 2.09 13.42
N SER A 358 26.12 2.99 12.55
CA SER A 358 27.43 3.62 12.65
C SER A 358 27.26 5.13 12.46
N ASN A 359 27.76 5.92 13.41
CA ASN A 359 27.57 7.38 13.45
C ASN A 359 26.09 7.79 13.47
N GLY A 360 25.24 6.99 14.11
CA GLY A 360 23.80 7.17 14.19
C GLY A 360 23.05 6.84 12.89
N GLU A 361 23.68 6.09 11.97
CA GLU A 361 23.16 5.85 10.63
C GLU A 361 23.17 4.36 10.22
N ILE A 362 22.20 3.99 9.37
CA ILE A 362 22.18 2.70 8.65
C ILE A 362 21.93 3.00 7.18
N THR A 363 22.90 2.68 6.32
CA THR A 363 22.78 2.79 4.85
C THR A 363 22.17 1.53 4.27
N VAL A 364 21.12 1.68 3.47
CA VAL A 364 20.46 0.59 2.74
C VAL A 364 20.83 0.66 1.27
N SER A 365 21.49 -0.40 0.77
CA SER A 365 21.76 -0.58 -0.66
C SER A 365 20.85 -1.66 -1.24
N LYS A 366 20.48 -1.48 -2.51
CA LYS A 366 19.51 -2.35 -3.19
C LYS A 366 20.07 -2.94 -4.47
N THR A 367 19.88 -4.25 -4.63
CA THR A 367 20.15 -5.01 -5.85
C THR A 367 18.96 -5.90 -6.21
N TRP A 368 18.87 -6.25 -7.48
CA TRP A 368 17.78 -7.04 -8.04
C TRP A 368 18.34 -8.12 -8.95
N ASP A 369 17.88 -9.36 -8.79
CA ASP A 369 18.24 -10.45 -9.68
C ASP A 369 17.56 -10.28 -11.05
N LYS A 370 18.10 -10.98 -12.05
CA LYS A 370 17.59 -10.95 -13.44
C LYS A 370 16.11 -11.34 -13.50
N GLY A 371 15.34 -10.58 -14.28
CA GLY A 371 13.90 -10.83 -14.49
C GLY A 371 12.98 -10.09 -13.52
N SER A 372 13.52 -9.18 -12.69
CA SER A 372 12.72 -8.32 -11.81
C SER A 372 11.95 -7.26 -12.60
N ASP A 373 10.66 -7.10 -12.31
CA ASP A 373 9.85 -5.96 -12.74
C ASP A 373 10.02 -4.83 -11.72
N LEU A 374 10.69 -3.76 -12.13
CA LEU A 374 11.01 -2.61 -11.28
C LEU A 374 10.00 -1.46 -11.42
N GLU A 375 9.18 -1.44 -12.47
CA GLU A 375 8.23 -0.34 -12.69
C GLU A 375 7.07 -0.43 -11.70
N ASN A 376 6.61 -1.65 -11.42
CA ASN A 376 5.51 -1.92 -10.48
C ASN A 376 5.98 -2.31 -9.07
N ALA A 377 7.29 -2.17 -8.79
CA ALA A 377 7.87 -2.52 -7.50
C ALA A 377 7.67 -1.38 -6.49
N ASN A 378 7.00 -1.72 -5.38
CA ASN A 378 6.88 -0.88 -4.19
C ASN A 378 7.54 -1.60 -3.02
N VAL A 379 8.56 -0.96 -2.45
CA VAL A 379 9.40 -1.51 -1.38
C VAL A 379 9.16 -0.71 -0.11
N VAL A 380 8.87 -1.40 0.99
CA VAL A 380 8.87 -0.78 2.31
C VAL A 380 10.04 -1.32 3.11
N TYR A 381 10.89 -0.43 3.63
CA TYR A 381 11.87 -0.79 4.64
C TYR A 381 11.34 -0.44 6.03
N THR A 382 11.49 -1.37 6.97
CA THR A 382 11.04 -1.20 8.34
C THR A 382 12.17 -1.50 9.31
N LEU A 383 12.43 -0.56 10.21
CA LEU A 383 13.31 -0.73 11.37
C LEU A 383 12.48 -1.07 12.60
N LYS A 384 12.91 -2.08 13.35
CA LYS A 384 12.32 -2.47 14.62
C LYS A 384 13.33 -2.38 15.77
N ASP A 385 12.88 -1.90 16.92
CA ASP A 385 13.60 -1.93 18.20
C ASP A 385 12.85 -2.88 19.14
N GLY A 386 13.51 -3.94 19.63
CA GLY A 386 12.87 -4.97 20.45
C GLY A 386 11.64 -5.63 19.81
N GLY A 387 11.61 -5.76 18.48
CA GLY A 387 10.49 -6.30 17.71
C GLY A 387 9.34 -5.31 17.41
N THR A 388 9.42 -4.09 17.94
CA THR A 388 8.43 -3.02 17.66
C THR A 388 8.91 -2.15 16.52
N ALA A 389 8.08 -1.92 15.50
CA ALA A 389 8.40 -0.99 14.42
C ALA A 389 8.59 0.43 14.97
N VAL A 390 9.75 1.04 14.68
CA VAL A 390 10.10 2.40 15.12
C VAL A 390 10.19 3.39 13.96
N ALA A 391 10.37 2.88 12.74
CA ALA A 391 10.38 3.66 11.51
C ALA A 391 10.07 2.75 10.31
N SER A 392 9.34 3.27 9.33
CA SER A 392 9.11 2.59 8.06
C SER A 392 9.03 3.59 6.91
N VAL A 393 9.59 3.24 5.75
CA VAL A 393 9.64 4.11 4.57
C VAL A 393 9.25 3.34 3.32
N SER A 394 8.40 3.95 2.50
CA SER A 394 7.96 3.40 1.21
C SER A 394 8.75 4.04 0.06
N LEU A 395 9.31 3.20 -0.80
CA LEU A 395 10.12 3.58 -1.95
C LEU A 395 9.62 2.90 -3.22
N THR A 396 9.65 3.68 -4.29
CA THR A 396 9.39 3.28 -5.67
C THR A 396 10.63 3.58 -6.50
N LYS A 397 10.67 3.10 -7.74
CA LYS A 397 11.75 3.42 -8.67
C LYS A 397 11.92 4.93 -8.89
N THR A 398 10.82 5.68 -8.81
CA THR A 398 10.75 7.12 -9.09
C THR A 398 10.67 7.97 -7.82
N THR A 399 10.86 7.39 -6.64
CA THR A 399 10.89 8.17 -5.40
C THR A 399 12.01 9.22 -5.49
N PRO A 400 11.70 10.52 -5.34
CA PRO A 400 12.69 11.58 -5.46
C PRO A 400 13.77 11.48 -4.37
N ASN A 401 14.99 11.88 -4.72
CA ASN A 401 16.04 12.07 -3.73
C ASN A 401 15.64 13.16 -2.74
N GLY A 402 15.91 12.92 -1.46
CA GLY A 402 15.52 13.84 -0.40
C GLY A 402 15.38 13.15 0.95
N GLU A 403 15.15 13.95 1.98
CA GLU A 403 14.92 13.47 3.33
C GLU A 403 13.42 13.30 3.59
N ILE A 404 13.05 12.14 4.15
CA ILE A 404 11.70 11.82 4.60
C ILE A 404 11.76 11.68 6.12
N ASN A 405 10.93 12.44 6.83
CA ASN A 405 10.80 12.32 8.27
C ASN A 405 9.90 11.13 8.61
N LEU A 406 10.40 10.20 9.43
CA LEU A 406 9.70 8.98 9.81
C LEU A 406 9.15 9.02 11.25
N GLY A 407 9.29 10.16 11.93
CA GLY A 407 8.91 10.32 13.33
C GLY A 407 10.00 9.90 14.31
N ASN A 408 9.78 10.18 15.60
CA ASN A 408 10.69 9.81 16.71
C ASN A 408 12.17 10.23 16.53
N GLY A 409 12.43 11.29 15.76
CA GLY A 409 13.78 11.75 15.44
C GLY A 409 14.49 10.94 14.35
N ILE A 410 13.84 9.93 13.79
CA ILE A 410 14.36 9.09 12.71
C ILE A 410 13.97 9.68 11.36
N LYS A 411 14.93 9.69 10.43
CA LYS A 411 14.76 10.16 9.06
C LYS A 411 15.28 9.13 8.09
N PHE A 412 14.80 9.17 6.85
CA PHE A 412 15.37 8.41 5.73
C PHE A 412 15.74 9.35 4.59
N THR A 413 17.03 9.40 4.24
CA THR A 413 17.51 10.12 3.07
C THR A 413 17.58 9.19 1.88
N VAL A 414 16.75 9.42 0.86
CA VAL A 414 16.78 8.69 -0.41
C VAL A 414 18.01 9.11 -1.21
N THR A 415 18.84 8.14 -1.58
CA THR A 415 20.10 8.38 -2.33
C THR A 415 20.08 7.78 -3.74
N GLY A 416 19.08 6.96 -4.05
CA GLY A 416 18.85 6.39 -5.37
C GLY A 416 17.60 5.51 -5.39
N ALA A 417 17.35 4.86 -6.52
CA ALA A 417 16.20 3.98 -6.67
C ALA A 417 16.21 2.88 -5.60
N PHE A 418 15.17 2.86 -4.76
CA PHE A 418 15.03 1.93 -3.64
C PHE A 418 16.19 1.93 -2.62
N ALA A 419 17.04 2.96 -2.59
CA ALA A 419 18.23 3.02 -1.74
C ALA A 419 18.27 4.31 -0.94
N GLY A 420 18.92 4.28 0.21
CA GLY A 420 18.99 5.44 1.09
C GLY A 420 19.64 5.16 2.43
N LYS A 421 19.39 6.04 3.40
CA LYS A 421 20.04 6.00 4.70
C LYS A 421 19.09 6.41 5.81
N PHE A 422 18.91 5.54 6.79
CA PHE A 422 18.29 5.90 8.06
C PHE A 422 19.28 6.71 8.89
N SER A 423 18.82 7.79 9.52
CA SER A 423 19.60 8.62 10.44
C SER A 423 18.79 8.96 11.70
N GLY A 424 19.48 9.44 12.74
CA GLY A 424 18.88 9.71 14.05
C GLY A 424 18.82 8.48 14.96
N LEU A 425 19.65 7.47 14.69
CA LEU A 425 19.71 6.23 15.44
C LEU A 425 20.73 6.29 16.58
N THR A 426 20.56 5.43 17.58
CA THR A 426 21.52 5.25 18.68
C THR A 426 22.53 4.15 18.37
N ASP A 427 23.82 4.48 18.32
CA ASP A 427 24.91 3.54 17.97
C ASP A 427 25.07 2.35 18.95
N SER A 428 24.69 2.52 20.21
CA SER A 428 24.74 1.43 21.20
C SER A 428 23.59 0.41 21.07
N LYS A 429 22.59 0.69 20.23
CA LYS A 429 21.44 -0.19 20.01
C LYS A 429 21.65 -1.07 18.77
N THR A 430 21.10 -2.28 18.83
CA THR A 430 20.92 -3.14 17.64
C THR A 430 19.46 -3.06 17.21
N TYR A 431 19.25 -2.72 15.95
CA TYR A 431 17.92 -2.69 15.33
C TYR A 431 17.73 -3.94 14.47
N MET A 432 16.49 -4.30 14.21
CA MET A 432 16.16 -5.27 13.16
C MET A 432 15.73 -4.50 11.91
N ILE A 433 16.27 -4.87 10.75
CA ILE A 433 15.83 -4.36 9.46
C ILE A 433 15.08 -5.45 8.69
N SER A 434 13.96 -5.07 8.09
CA SER A 434 13.11 -5.91 7.25
C SER A 434 12.66 -5.16 6.01
N GLU A 435 12.19 -5.92 5.03
CA GLU A 435 11.57 -5.40 3.82
C GLU A 435 10.16 -5.98 3.67
N ARG A 436 9.20 -5.19 3.18
CA ARG A 436 7.94 -5.70 2.60
C ARG A 436 7.94 -5.42 1.11
N ILE A 437 7.74 -6.48 0.33
CA ILE A 437 7.60 -6.46 -1.13
C ILE A 437 6.79 -7.68 -1.58
N ALA A 438 6.00 -7.55 -2.64
CA ALA A 438 5.26 -8.68 -3.20
C ALA A 438 5.95 -9.34 -4.39
N GLY A 439 5.95 -10.68 -4.46
CA GLY A 439 6.47 -11.43 -5.60
C GLY A 439 7.98 -11.69 -5.57
N TYR A 440 8.64 -11.44 -4.45
CA TYR A 440 10.07 -11.61 -4.28
C TYR A 440 10.40 -12.29 -2.96
N GLY A 441 11.49 -13.04 -2.94
CA GLY A 441 12.26 -13.28 -1.72
C GLY A 441 13.42 -12.31 -1.64
N ASN A 442 14.10 -12.29 -0.49
CA ASN A 442 15.31 -11.50 -0.35
C ASN A 442 16.44 -12.22 0.40
N THR A 443 17.63 -11.70 0.16
CA THR A 443 18.79 -11.90 1.01
C THR A 443 19.23 -10.54 1.55
N ILE A 444 19.61 -10.50 2.82
CA ILE A 444 20.10 -9.30 3.48
C ILE A 444 21.48 -9.63 4.05
N THR A 445 22.48 -8.81 3.72
CA THR A 445 23.82 -8.87 4.29
C THR A 445 24.05 -7.59 5.07
N THR A 446 24.38 -7.69 6.35
CA THR A 446 24.59 -6.53 7.22
C THR A 446 26.07 -6.34 7.55
N GLY A 447 26.47 -5.09 7.70
CA GLY A 447 27.77 -4.66 8.21
C GLY A 447 27.57 -3.52 9.21
N ALA A 448 28.67 -2.96 9.75
CA ALA A 448 28.57 -1.78 10.61
C ALA A 448 27.92 -0.62 9.82
N GLY A 449 26.77 -0.13 10.30
CA GLY A 449 26.01 0.95 9.68
C GLY A 449 25.50 0.67 8.27
N SER A 450 25.39 -0.59 7.84
CA SER A 450 24.95 -0.92 6.48
C SER A 450 24.13 -2.21 6.36
N ALA A 451 23.18 -2.21 5.42
CA ALA A 451 22.37 -3.35 5.03
C ALA A 451 22.24 -3.40 3.49
N ALA A 452 22.78 -4.45 2.89
CA ALA A 452 22.66 -4.72 1.46
C ALA A 452 21.54 -5.74 1.23
N ILE A 453 20.51 -5.35 0.48
CA ILE A 453 19.31 -6.16 0.22
C ILE A 453 19.28 -6.56 -1.26
N THR A 454 19.29 -7.85 -1.54
CA THR A 454 19.12 -8.41 -2.90
C THR A 454 17.77 -9.09 -3.01
N ASN A 455 16.98 -8.69 -4.00
CA ASN A 455 15.67 -9.30 -4.27
C ASN A 455 15.74 -10.31 -5.42
N THR A 456 15.12 -11.46 -5.19
CA THR A 456 14.99 -12.55 -6.15
C THR A 456 13.51 -12.77 -6.48
N PRO A 457 13.09 -12.65 -7.75
CA PRO A 457 11.71 -12.91 -8.15
C PRO A 457 11.24 -14.32 -7.74
N ASP A 458 10.01 -14.43 -7.24
CA ASP A 458 9.34 -15.71 -7.07
C ASP A 458 8.89 -16.23 -8.44
N SER A 459 9.78 -16.94 -9.11
CA SER A 459 9.49 -17.62 -10.37
C SER A 459 8.84 -18.99 -10.17
N ASP A 460 8.63 -19.44 -8.93
CA ASP A 460 8.01 -20.73 -8.64
C ASP A 460 6.49 -20.66 -8.68
N ASN A 461 5.93 -19.51 -8.31
CA ASN A 461 4.49 -19.23 -8.27
C ASN A 461 4.09 -18.23 -9.37
N PRO A 462 2.78 -18.08 -9.66
CA PRO A 462 2.29 -17.00 -10.51
C PRO A 462 2.71 -15.62 -10.02
N THR A 463 2.82 -14.67 -10.96
CA THR A 463 2.97 -13.26 -10.62
C THR A 463 1.81 -12.82 -9.72
N PRO A 464 2.06 -12.07 -8.64
CA PRO A 464 0.99 -11.61 -7.76
C PRO A 464 -0.08 -10.83 -8.54
N LEU A 465 -1.35 -11.07 -8.24
CA LEU A 465 -2.43 -10.25 -8.80
C LEU A 465 -2.37 -8.85 -8.19
N ASN A 466 -2.53 -7.84 -9.02
CA ASN A 466 -2.37 -6.43 -8.68
C ASN A 466 -3.56 -5.61 -9.21
N PRO A 467 -4.65 -5.46 -8.43
CA PRO A 467 -5.75 -4.58 -8.81
C PRO A 467 -5.27 -3.13 -8.81
N THR A 468 -5.85 -2.32 -9.68
CA THR A 468 -5.74 -0.85 -9.59
C THR A 468 -6.22 -0.35 -8.22
N GLU A 469 -5.86 0.86 -7.80
CA GLU A 469 -6.21 1.37 -6.48
C GLU A 469 -6.80 2.77 -6.53
N PRO A 470 -7.74 3.11 -5.62
CA PRO A 470 -8.20 4.48 -5.48
C PRO A 470 -7.08 5.36 -4.90
N LYS A 471 -7.21 6.67 -5.12
CA LYS A 471 -6.20 7.65 -4.70
C LYS A 471 -6.80 8.66 -3.75
N VAL A 472 -6.00 9.23 -2.87
CA VAL A 472 -6.40 10.34 -2.02
C VAL A 472 -5.44 11.51 -2.20
N VAL A 473 -5.95 12.73 -2.18
CA VAL A 473 -5.15 13.93 -2.38
C VAL A 473 -5.52 14.98 -1.34
N THR A 474 -4.50 15.71 -0.90
CA THR A 474 -4.65 16.92 -0.09
C THR A 474 -4.30 18.12 -0.94
N HIS A 475 -4.76 19.30 -0.57
CA HIS A 475 -4.52 20.53 -1.31
C HIS A 475 -4.07 21.65 -0.39
N GLY A 476 -3.71 22.78 -1.01
CA GLY A 476 -3.36 23.99 -0.29
C GLY A 476 -3.58 25.25 -1.13
N LYS A 477 -3.18 26.38 -0.56
CA LYS A 477 -3.20 27.68 -1.24
C LYS A 477 -2.00 28.53 -0.84
N LYS A 478 -1.43 29.24 -1.82
CA LYS A 478 -0.34 30.20 -1.63
C LYS A 478 -0.87 31.63 -1.61
N PHE A 479 -0.25 32.46 -0.78
CA PHE A 479 -0.62 33.86 -0.61
C PHE A 479 0.62 34.75 -0.61
N VAL A 480 0.44 36.01 -1.04
CA VAL A 480 1.45 37.06 -0.88
C VAL A 480 0.82 38.30 -0.27
N LYS A 481 1.36 38.69 0.88
CA LYS A 481 1.03 39.90 1.60
C LYS A 481 1.75 41.10 0.99
N THR A 482 1.00 42.13 0.62
CA THR A 482 1.52 43.36 0.00
C THR A 482 0.92 44.62 0.63
N SER A 483 1.52 45.77 0.34
CA SER A 483 0.88 47.07 0.52
C SER A 483 -0.13 47.33 -0.61
N SER A 484 -0.60 48.58 -0.73
CA SER A 484 -1.38 48.99 -1.90
C SER A 484 -0.61 48.86 -3.22
N THR A 485 0.72 48.76 -3.18
CA THR A 485 1.55 48.41 -4.33
C THR A 485 1.99 46.94 -4.29
N GLU A 486 1.97 46.26 -5.44
CA GLU A 486 2.37 44.85 -5.54
C GLU A 486 3.86 44.61 -5.31
N THR A 487 4.67 45.65 -5.51
CA THR A 487 6.12 45.60 -5.36
C THR A 487 6.56 45.65 -3.91
N GLU A 488 5.74 46.19 -3.01
CA GLU A 488 6.03 46.25 -1.57
C GLU A 488 5.40 45.04 -0.85
N ARG A 489 6.19 43.97 -0.74
CA ARG A 489 5.84 42.74 -0.02
C ARG A 489 6.06 42.91 1.48
N LEU A 490 5.13 42.42 2.30
CA LEU A 490 5.06 42.72 3.73
C LEU A 490 5.25 41.49 4.61
N GLN A 491 6.26 41.56 5.49
CA GLN A 491 6.56 40.54 6.48
C GLN A 491 5.74 40.70 7.76
N GLY A 492 5.45 39.58 8.43
CA GLY A 492 4.94 39.55 9.80
C GLY A 492 3.43 39.72 9.95
N ALA A 493 2.66 39.70 8.85
CA ALA A 493 1.21 39.56 8.95
C ALA A 493 0.88 38.14 9.44
N GLN A 494 -0.02 38.02 10.41
CA GLN A 494 -0.48 36.73 10.93
C GLN A 494 -1.94 36.48 10.58
N PHE A 495 -2.25 35.25 10.17
CA PHE A 495 -3.60 34.82 9.81
C PHE A 495 -3.96 33.50 10.48
N VAL A 496 -5.26 33.31 10.69
CA VAL A 496 -5.88 32.02 11.01
C VAL A 496 -6.84 31.62 9.89
N VAL A 497 -7.02 30.31 9.69
CA VAL A 497 -7.88 29.77 8.64
C VAL A 497 -9.25 29.42 9.23
N LYS A 498 -10.32 29.80 8.54
CA LYS A 498 -11.71 29.44 8.85
C LYS A 498 -12.32 28.51 7.81
N ASP A 499 -13.15 27.58 8.26
CA ASP A 499 -14.06 26.82 7.39
C ASP A 499 -15.31 27.64 7.05
N SER A 500 -16.19 27.05 6.23
CA SER A 500 -17.48 27.65 5.85
C SER A 500 -18.46 27.81 7.03
N ALA A 501 -18.24 27.10 8.14
CA ALA A 501 -19.01 27.23 9.38
C ALA A 501 -18.44 28.29 10.34
N GLY A 502 -17.32 28.94 9.98
CA GLY A 502 -16.66 29.96 10.80
C GLY A 502 -15.80 29.40 11.93
N LYS A 503 -15.53 28.10 11.95
CA LYS A 503 -14.59 27.46 12.88
C LYS A 503 -13.16 27.60 12.38
N TYR A 504 -12.20 27.52 13.28
CA TYR A 504 -10.78 27.74 13.03
C TYR A 504 -10.01 26.43 12.90
N LEU A 505 -9.10 26.37 11.93
CA LEU A 505 -8.20 25.24 11.73
C LEU A 505 -7.23 25.12 12.91
N ALA A 506 -7.18 23.96 13.53
CA ALA A 506 -6.27 23.66 14.62
C ALA A 506 -5.60 22.30 14.43
N LEU A 507 -4.43 22.14 15.05
CA LEU A 507 -3.77 20.85 15.19
C LEU A 507 -4.48 20.03 16.26
N LYS A 508 -4.91 18.82 15.93
CA LYS A 508 -5.59 17.95 16.88
C LYS A 508 -4.63 17.50 17.98
N SER A 509 -5.00 17.69 19.24
CA SER A 509 -4.16 17.27 20.37
C SER A 509 -4.24 15.75 20.64
N SER A 510 -3.10 15.10 20.92
CA SER A 510 -3.00 13.71 21.41
C SER A 510 -1.78 13.54 22.33
N ALA A 511 -1.65 12.40 23.01
CA ALA A 511 -0.57 12.16 23.98
C ALA A 511 0.84 12.18 23.33
N THR A 512 1.02 11.52 22.18
CA THR A 512 2.26 11.55 21.36
C THR A 512 2.52 12.95 20.79
N ILE A 513 1.43 13.67 20.52
CA ILE A 513 1.43 15.03 19.99
C ILE A 513 1.93 16.05 21.04
N SER A 514 1.95 15.76 22.35
CA SER A 514 2.37 16.74 23.37
C SER A 514 3.81 17.24 23.19
N ALA A 515 4.79 16.37 22.90
CA ALA A 515 6.18 16.76 22.71
C ALA A 515 6.41 17.50 21.37
N GLN A 516 5.80 17.03 20.29
CA GLN A 516 5.86 17.68 18.97
C GLN A 516 5.12 19.02 18.98
N THR A 517 3.98 19.08 19.67
CA THR A 517 3.22 20.31 19.94
C THR A 517 4.01 21.25 20.83
N THR A 518 4.77 20.76 21.80
CA THR A 518 5.67 21.60 22.59
C THR A 518 6.75 22.20 21.70
N ALA A 519 7.41 21.42 20.84
CA ALA A 519 8.40 21.93 19.89
C ALA A 519 7.79 22.97 18.93
N TYR A 520 6.60 22.68 18.39
CA TYR A 520 5.80 23.61 17.58
C TYR A 520 5.44 24.90 18.33
N THR A 521 4.94 24.79 19.56
CA THR A 521 4.51 25.92 20.39
C THR A 521 5.71 26.77 20.81
N ASN A 522 6.85 26.15 21.11
CA ASN A 522 8.11 26.83 21.41
C ASN A 522 8.64 27.57 20.19
N ALA A 523 8.65 26.94 19.01
CA ALA A 523 9.06 27.58 17.77
C ALA A 523 8.11 28.74 17.41
N LYS A 524 6.81 28.59 17.64
CA LYS A 524 5.82 29.65 17.47
C LYS A 524 6.06 30.82 18.43
N THR A 525 6.28 30.53 19.70
CA THR A 525 6.57 31.54 20.73
C THR A 525 7.85 32.31 20.39
N ALA A 526 8.88 31.61 19.91
CA ALA A 526 10.12 32.24 19.45
C ALA A 526 9.89 33.14 18.25
N LEU A 527 9.15 32.68 17.23
CA LEU A 527 8.78 33.47 16.06
C LEU A 527 7.98 34.73 16.44
N ASP A 528 6.96 34.57 17.29
CA ASP A 528 6.14 35.69 17.78
C ASP A 528 6.95 36.72 18.54
N ALA A 529 7.88 36.28 19.40
CA ALA A 529 8.78 37.17 20.12
C ALA A 529 9.68 37.98 19.17
N LYS A 530 10.20 37.35 18.11
CA LYS A 530 11.01 38.03 17.09
C LYS A 530 10.21 39.06 16.28
N ILE A 531 8.98 38.72 15.89
CA ILE A 531 8.07 39.63 15.19
C ILE A 531 7.69 40.80 16.10
N ALA A 532 7.34 40.54 17.36
CA ALA A 532 7.01 41.57 18.33
C ALA A 532 8.19 42.51 18.60
N ALA A 533 9.42 41.99 18.67
CA ALA A 533 10.64 42.79 18.83
C ALA A 533 10.87 43.71 17.61
N TYR A 534 10.71 43.20 16.39
CA TYR A 534 10.80 43.99 15.16
C TYR A 534 9.73 45.10 15.12
N ASN A 535 8.49 44.78 15.49
CA ASN A 535 7.37 45.73 15.49
C ASN A 535 7.53 46.85 16.53
N LYS A 536 8.37 46.66 17.56
CA LYS A 536 8.70 47.70 18.57
C LYS A 536 9.81 48.67 18.12
N LEU A 537 10.52 48.36 17.03
CA LEU A 537 11.54 49.26 16.48
C LEU A 537 10.87 50.53 15.91
N SER A 538 11.59 51.65 15.96
CA SER A 538 11.17 52.88 15.27
C SER A 538 11.12 52.65 13.75
N ALA A 539 10.35 53.48 13.03
CA ALA A 539 10.26 53.37 11.57
C ALA A 539 11.63 53.52 10.86
N ASP A 540 12.56 54.26 11.46
CA ASP A 540 13.93 54.42 10.93
C ASP A 540 14.82 53.22 11.28
N ASP A 541 14.71 52.68 12.51
CA ASP A 541 15.43 51.46 12.89
C ASP A 541 14.96 50.25 12.07
N GLN A 542 13.67 50.16 11.71
CA GLN A 542 13.12 49.11 10.85
C GLN A 542 13.65 49.14 9.42
N LYS A 543 14.06 50.33 8.92
CA LYS A 543 14.68 50.52 7.61
C LYS A 543 16.20 50.38 7.65
N GLY A 544 16.82 50.62 8.80
CA GLY A 544 18.26 50.50 9.00
C GLY A 544 18.72 49.08 9.35
N THR A 545 20.01 48.96 9.69
CA THR A 545 20.69 47.68 9.96
C THR A 545 20.05 46.85 11.09
N LYS A 546 19.45 47.51 12.09
CA LYS A 546 18.71 46.80 13.16
C LYS A 546 17.50 46.06 12.61
N GLY A 547 16.76 46.71 11.72
CA GLY A 547 15.62 46.13 11.01
C GLY A 547 16.06 44.96 10.13
N GLU A 548 17.13 45.12 9.35
CA GLU A 548 17.68 44.04 8.51
C GLU A 548 18.06 42.80 9.34
N THR A 549 18.74 43.01 10.48
CA THR A 549 19.13 41.93 11.40
C THR A 549 17.90 41.24 11.99
N ALA A 550 16.92 42.02 12.47
CA ALA A 550 15.68 41.48 13.01
C ALA A 550 14.88 40.69 11.96
N LYS A 551 14.85 41.14 10.70
CA LYS A 551 14.21 40.41 9.59
C LYS A 551 14.88 39.06 9.32
N ALA A 552 16.22 39.01 9.36
CA ALA A 552 16.96 37.76 9.23
C ALA A 552 16.67 36.80 10.40
N GLU A 553 16.60 37.30 11.63
CA GLU A 553 16.22 36.49 12.80
C GLU A 553 14.77 35.96 12.70
N ILE A 554 13.83 36.78 12.23
CA ILE A 554 12.45 36.33 11.96
C ILE A 554 12.45 35.23 10.91
N LYS A 555 13.25 35.37 9.83
CA LYS A 555 13.35 34.33 8.81
C LYS A 555 13.83 33.01 9.41
N THR A 556 14.90 33.02 10.20
CA THR A 556 15.41 31.83 10.88
C THR A 556 14.36 31.22 11.82
N ALA A 557 13.65 32.04 12.61
CA ALA A 557 12.60 31.57 13.50
C ALA A 557 11.38 31.01 12.72
N GLN A 558 11.06 31.60 11.57
CA GLN A 558 9.99 31.14 10.68
C GLN A 558 10.34 29.79 10.05
N ASP A 559 11.57 29.61 9.59
CA ASP A 559 12.07 28.35 9.04
C ASP A 559 11.99 27.24 10.10
N ALA A 560 12.38 27.53 11.35
CA ALA A 560 12.25 26.61 12.47
C ALA A 560 10.78 26.28 12.83
N TYR A 561 9.90 27.29 12.80
CA TYR A 561 8.46 27.10 13.00
C TYR A 561 7.84 26.22 11.92
N ASN A 562 8.14 26.47 10.65
CA ASN A 562 7.61 25.68 9.53
C ASN A 562 8.07 24.22 9.64
N ALA A 563 9.34 23.98 9.99
CA ALA A 563 9.85 22.63 10.22
C ALA A 563 9.13 21.93 11.38
N ALA A 564 8.93 22.63 12.51
CA ALA A 564 8.20 22.09 13.66
C ALA A 564 6.70 21.84 13.34
N PHE A 565 6.08 22.71 12.53
CA PHE A 565 4.70 22.56 12.10
C PHE A 565 4.51 21.31 11.24
N ILE A 566 5.37 21.05 10.25
CA ILE A 566 5.29 19.84 9.42
C ILE A 566 5.33 18.57 10.29
N VAL A 567 6.17 18.57 11.33
CA VAL A 567 6.26 17.45 12.27
C VAL A 567 5.02 17.32 13.15
N ALA A 568 4.48 18.43 13.64
CA ALA A 568 3.29 18.44 14.51
C ALA A 568 1.96 18.22 13.75
N ARG A 569 1.94 18.51 12.43
CA ARG A 569 0.80 18.38 11.51
C ARG A 569 0.47 16.91 11.23
N THR A 570 0.01 16.22 12.27
CA THR A 570 -0.40 14.81 12.20
C THR A 570 -1.89 14.67 11.92
N ALA A 571 -2.71 15.58 12.45
CA ALA A 571 -4.13 15.66 12.18
C ALA A 571 -4.67 17.08 12.42
N TYR A 572 -5.69 17.45 11.65
CA TYR A 572 -6.45 18.68 11.85
C TYR A 572 -7.74 18.46 12.63
N GLU A 573 -8.23 19.55 13.23
CA GLU A 573 -9.58 19.69 13.75
C GLU A 573 -10.07 21.14 13.56
N TRP A 574 -11.39 21.32 13.63
CA TRP A 574 -12.04 22.63 13.48
C TRP A 574 -12.63 23.08 14.81
N VAL A 575 -12.03 24.09 15.43
CA VAL A 575 -12.36 24.59 16.78
C VAL A 575 -13.10 25.92 16.72
N THR A 576 -13.85 26.26 17.77
CA THR A 576 -14.62 27.51 17.80
C THR A 576 -13.81 28.71 18.30
N ASN A 577 -12.79 28.49 19.13
CA ASN A 577 -12.00 29.56 19.73
C ASN A 577 -10.67 29.74 19.01
N LYS A 578 -10.48 30.90 18.37
CA LYS A 578 -9.24 31.24 17.65
C LYS A 578 -8.01 31.44 18.53
N GLU A 579 -8.21 31.63 19.83
CA GLU A 579 -7.13 31.84 20.79
C GLU A 579 -6.62 30.52 21.40
N ASP A 580 -7.20 29.38 21.02
CA ASP A 580 -6.70 28.07 21.46
C ASP A 580 -5.25 27.86 20.96
N ALA A 581 -4.40 27.30 21.82
CA ALA A 581 -2.96 27.21 21.60
C ALA A 581 -2.56 26.38 20.37
N ASN A 582 -3.44 25.48 19.93
CA ASN A 582 -3.25 24.59 18.79
C ASN A 582 -3.80 25.15 17.47
N VAL A 583 -4.43 26.33 17.47
CA VAL A 583 -4.92 26.98 16.24
C VAL A 583 -3.74 27.28 15.31
N VAL A 584 -3.88 26.86 14.05
CA VAL A 584 -2.85 27.05 13.02
C VAL A 584 -2.79 28.53 12.66
N LYS A 585 -1.65 29.15 13.00
CA LYS A 585 -1.33 30.53 12.62
C LYS A 585 -0.28 30.52 11.51
N VAL A 586 -0.59 31.15 10.38
CA VAL A 586 0.35 31.33 9.27
C VAL A 586 0.86 32.76 9.26
N THR A 587 2.14 32.94 8.96
CA THR A 587 2.81 34.24 9.03
C THR A 587 3.49 34.55 7.70
N SER A 588 3.33 35.77 7.20
CA SER A 588 4.03 36.21 5.99
C SER A 588 5.53 36.39 6.22
N ASN A 589 6.35 35.78 5.36
CA ASN A 589 7.81 35.87 5.43
C ASN A 589 8.34 37.21 4.89
N ALA A 590 9.67 37.36 4.76
CA ALA A 590 10.31 38.57 4.25
C ALA A 590 9.85 39.00 2.84
N ASP A 591 9.44 38.03 2.02
CA ASP A 591 8.92 38.22 0.66
C ASP A 591 7.38 38.30 0.65
N GLY A 592 6.76 38.48 1.82
CA GLY A 592 5.31 38.52 2.01
C GLY A 592 4.62 37.19 1.81
N GLN A 593 5.35 36.11 1.56
CA GLN A 593 4.81 34.81 1.20
C GLN A 593 4.33 34.04 2.44
N PHE A 594 3.23 33.32 2.28
CA PHE A 594 2.82 32.25 3.19
C PHE A 594 1.88 31.28 2.47
N GLU A 595 1.65 30.11 3.07
CA GLU A 595 0.79 29.09 2.49
C GLU A 595 -0.03 28.35 3.55
N VAL A 596 -1.14 27.79 3.09
CA VAL A 596 -1.97 26.83 3.83
C VAL A 596 -1.89 25.51 3.06
N SER A 597 -1.76 24.40 3.77
CA SER A 597 -1.43 23.09 3.18
C SER A 597 -2.18 21.97 3.91
N GLY A 598 -2.48 20.88 3.22
CA GLY A 598 -3.11 19.68 3.79
C GLY A 598 -4.62 19.76 4.00
N LEU A 599 -5.33 20.60 3.24
CA LEU A 599 -6.78 20.75 3.33
C LEU A 599 -7.50 19.94 2.24
N ALA A 600 -8.74 19.56 2.51
CA ALA A 600 -9.65 19.04 1.50
C ALA A 600 -10.13 20.15 0.55
N THR A 601 -10.75 19.77 -0.56
CA THR A 601 -11.39 20.68 -1.51
C THR A 601 -12.57 21.39 -0.84
N GLY A 602 -12.56 22.73 -0.85
CA GLY A 602 -13.59 23.53 -0.18
C GLY A 602 -13.36 25.03 -0.25
N ASP A 603 -14.34 25.77 0.29
CA ASP A 603 -14.30 27.21 0.47
C ASP A 603 -13.86 27.54 1.90
N TYR A 604 -12.88 28.43 2.04
CA TYR A 604 -12.23 28.80 3.30
C TYR A 604 -12.04 30.31 3.41
N LYS A 605 -11.67 30.78 4.59
CA LYS A 605 -11.34 32.20 4.81
C LYS A 605 -10.09 32.40 5.64
N LEU A 606 -9.38 33.49 5.39
CA LEU A 606 -8.31 33.97 6.27
C LEU A 606 -8.82 35.13 7.13
N GLU A 607 -8.68 35.02 8.44
CA GLU A 607 -8.84 36.15 9.36
C GLU A 607 -7.45 36.67 9.74
N GLU A 608 -7.14 37.93 9.40
CA GLU A 608 -5.91 38.56 9.88
C GLU A 608 -6.01 38.74 11.40
N THR A 609 -5.04 38.23 12.15
CA THR A 609 -4.96 38.41 13.61
C THR A 609 -4.01 39.53 13.97
N GLN A 610 -2.95 39.72 13.17
CA GLN A 610 -1.95 40.77 13.33
C GLN A 610 -1.53 41.34 11.98
N ALA A 611 -1.56 42.67 11.87
CA ALA A 611 -1.10 43.39 10.68
C ALA A 611 0.44 43.57 10.69
N PRO A 612 1.08 43.77 9.51
CA PRO A 612 2.46 44.23 9.43
C PRO A 612 2.68 45.57 10.16
N ALA A 613 3.89 45.82 10.65
CA ALA A 613 4.23 47.10 11.27
C ALA A 613 3.93 48.31 10.36
N GLY A 614 3.25 49.32 10.90
CA GLY A 614 2.87 50.52 10.15
C GLY A 614 1.66 50.36 9.22
N TYR A 615 1.00 49.20 9.23
CA TYR A 615 -0.20 48.91 8.44
C TYR A 615 -1.43 48.70 9.33
N ALA A 616 -2.60 49.07 8.81
CA ALA A 616 -3.87 48.82 9.46
C ALA A 616 -4.23 47.34 9.34
N LYS A 617 -4.87 46.79 10.38
CA LYS A 617 -5.47 45.47 10.36
C LYS A 617 -6.63 45.41 9.36
N LEU A 618 -6.76 44.31 8.63
CA LEU A 618 -7.89 44.06 7.75
C LEU A 618 -9.21 44.09 8.53
N ALA A 619 -10.22 44.74 7.96
CA ALA A 619 -11.52 44.90 8.59
C ALA A 619 -12.43 43.66 8.44
N GLY A 620 -12.07 42.71 7.59
CA GLY A 620 -12.85 41.51 7.32
C GLY A 620 -11.98 40.33 6.88
N ASP A 621 -12.63 39.19 6.71
CA ASP A 621 -11.99 37.96 6.26
C ASP A 621 -11.65 38.03 4.76
N VAL A 622 -10.65 37.24 4.34
CA VAL A 622 -10.29 37.05 2.93
C VAL A 622 -10.74 35.66 2.49
N ASP A 623 -11.72 35.60 1.59
CA ASP A 623 -12.19 34.33 1.03
C ASP A 623 -11.13 33.71 0.10
N PHE A 624 -11.00 32.38 0.15
CA PHE A 624 -10.19 31.61 -0.78
C PHE A 624 -10.77 30.22 -0.98
N LYS A 625 -10.43 29.62 -2.13
CA LYS A 625 -10.84 28.25 -2.47
C LYS A 625 -9.64 27.33 -2.53
N VAL A 626 -9.87 26.09 -2.14
CA VAL A 626 -8.91 24.99 -2.20
C VAL A 626 -9.52 23.86 -3.02
N GLY A 627 -8.71 23.21 -3.84
CA GLY A 627 -9.08 22.10 -4.73
C GLY A 627 -8.00 21.89 -5.78
N ASN A 628 -8.31 21.13 -6.83
CA ASN A 628 -7.37 20.75 -7.88
C ASN A 628 -6.54 21.95 -8.41
N SER A 629 -5.22 21.80 -8.38
CA SER A 629 -4.22 22.80 -8.76
C SER A 629 -4.19 24.09 -7.94
N SER A 630 -4.89 24.22 -6.81
CA SER A 630 -4.99 25.50 -6.10
C SER A 630 -3.63 26.12 -5.69
N LYS A 631 -2.58 25.32 -5.48
CA LYS A 631 -1.20 25.79 -5.25
C LYS A 631 -0.35 26.03 -6.51
N ALA A 632 -0.72 25.42 -7.62
CA ALA A 632 0.00 25.47 -8.89
C ALA A 632 -0.71 26.31 -9.95
N ASP A 633 -1.93 26.75 -9.68
CA ASP A 633 -2.80 27.44 -10.61
C ASP A 633 -2.32 28.88 -10.82
N ASP A 634 -2.03 29.21 -12.08
CA ASP A 634 -1.66 30.55 -12.56
C ASP A 634 -2.85 31.54 -12.50
N SER A 635 -4.00 31.13 -11.96
CA SER A 635 -5.17 31.98 -11.69
C SER A 635 -5.00 32.91 -10.48
N GLY A 636 -3.88 32.82 -9.76
CA GLY A 636 -3.51 33.86 -8.82
C GLY A 636 -3.29 35.20 -9.51
N ASN A 637 -3.12 36.25 -8.72
CA ASN A 637 -2.94 37.62 -9.23
C ASN A 637 -1.53 38.16 -8.96
N ILE A 638 -0.68 37.39 -8.28
CA ILE A 638 0.69 37.76 -7.97
C ILE A 638 1.60 36.54 -7.99
N ASP A 639 2.86 36.73 -8.38
CA ASP A 639 3.85 35.65 -8.32
C ASP A 639 4.13 35.31 -6.86
N TYR A 640 4.12 34.02 -6.49
CA TYR A 640 4.56 33.63 -5.16
C TYR A 640 6.02 34.04 -4.96
N THR A 641 6.90 33.51 -5.80
CA THR A 641 8.30 33.96 -5.91
C THR A 641 8.39 35.13 -6.87
N ALA A 642 8.86 36.29 -6.40
CA ALA A 642 8.94 37.50 -7.20
C ALA A 642 9.64 37.28 -8.55
N SER A 643 9.07 37.83 -9.62
CA SER A 643 9.58 37.76 -11.00
C SER A 643 9.61 36.35 -11.60
N SER A 644 8.87 35.40 -11.05
CA SER A 644 8.72 34.06 -11.64
C SER A 644 7.75 34.03 -12.83
N ASN A 645 6.91 35.06 -12.97
CA ASN A 645 5.87 35.17 -14.00
C ASN A 645 4.86 34.01 -14.00
N LYS A 646 4.64 33.37 -12.84
CA LYS A 646 3.69 32.27 -12.68
C LYS A 646 2.31 32.73 -12.21
N LYS A 647 2.25 33.85 -11.48
CA LYS A 647 0.99 34.30 -10.86
C LYS A 647 0.30 33.19 -10.02
N ASP A 648 1.09 32.41 -9.30
CA ASP A 648 0.66 31.21 -8.56
C ASP A 648 0.24 31.48 -7.10
N ALA A 649 -0.10 32.74 -6.76
CA ALA A 649 -0.53 33.11 -5.41
C ALA A 649 -1.65 34.16 -5.39
N GLN A 650 -2.43 34.17 -4.30
CA GLN A 650 -3.44 35.19 -4.02
C GLN A 650 -2.81 36.37 -3.26
N ARG A 651 -2.93 37.57 -3.83
CA ARG A 651 -2.50 38.83 -3.23
C ARG A 651 -3.44 39.24 -2.10
N ILE A 652 -2.87 39.61 -0.97
CA ILE A 652 -3.58 40.20 0.18
C ILE A 652 -3.00 41.57 0.45
N GLU A 653 -3.76 42.62 0.13
CA GLU A 653 -3.38 44.02 0.27
C GLU A 653 -3.69 44.57 1.68
N ASN A 654 -2.71 45.20 2.35
CA ASN A 654 -2.99 46.03 3.54
C ASN A 654 -2.81 47.51 3.24
N LYS A 655 -3.58 48.32 3.97
CA LYS A 655 -3.53 49.78 3.90
C LYS A 655 -2.57 50.33 4.95
N LYS A 656 -1.69 51.24 4.54
CA LYS A 656 -0.72 51.90 5.43
C LYS A 656 -1.45 52.82 6.40
N VAL A 657 -1.05 52.84 7.67
CA VAL A 657 -1.58 53.79 8.64
C VAL A 657 -0.99 55.16 8.34
N THR A 658 -1.78 56.04 7.73
CA THR A 658 -1.42 57.44 7.54
C THR A 658 -2.15 58.28 8.57
N ILE A 659 -1.39 58.96 9.43
CA ILE A 659 -1.95 60.05 10.22
C ILE A 659 -1.96 61.27 9.29
N PRO A 660 -3.11 61.92 9.01
CA PRO A 660 -3.10 63.13 8.22
C PRO A 660 -2.21 64.16 8.93
N GLN A 661 -1.28 64.79 8.20
CA GLN A 661 -0.58 65.95 8.73
C GLN A 661 -1.59 67.07 8.96
N THR A 662 -2.07 67.22 10.19
CA THR A 662 -2.84 68.39 10.62
C THR A 662 -1.88 69.55 10.85
N GLY A 663 -1.44 70.14 9.73
CA GLY A 663 -0.46 71.23 9.69
C GLY A 663 -0.21 71.77 8.30
N GLY A 664 -1.18 71.69 7.38
CA GLY A 664 -1.04 72.27 6.03
C GLY A 664 -1.00 73.81 6.06
N ILE A 665 -0.82 74.41 4.86
CA ILE A 665 -0.78 75.87 4.61
C ILE A 665 -1.91 76.64 5.32
N GLY A 666 -3.09 76.04 5.51
CA GLY A 666 -4.21 76.67 6.23
C GLY A 666 -3.85 77.11 7.65
N THR A 667 -3.11 76.30 8.41
CA THR A 667 -2.71 76.62 9.80
C THR A 667 -1.72 77.79 9.85
N ILE A 668 -0.79 77.86 8.88
CA ILE A 668 0.14 78.99 8.74
C ILE A 668 -0.64 80.27 8.41
N LEU A 669 -1.61 80.18 7.49
CA LEU A 669 -2.45 81.32 7.11
C LEU A 669 -3.29 81.84 8.30
N PHE A 670 -3.91 80.96 9.09
CA PHE A 670 -4.66 81.35 10.29
C PHE A 670 -3.76 81.92 11.39
N THR A 671 -2.53 81.41 11.54
CA THR A 671 -1.55 81.94 12.52
C THR A 671 -1.06 83.32 12.10
N ILE A 672 -0.79 83.56 10.82
CA ILE A 672 -0.39 84.87 10.28
C ILE A 672 -1.52 85.89 10.43
N ILE A 673 -2.76 85.52 10.09
CA ILE A 673 -3.93 86.39 10.24
C ILE A 673 -4.16 86.71 11.73
N GLY A 674 -4.07 85.70 12.61
CA GLY A 674 -4.19 85.89 14.06
C GLY A 674 -3.13 86.83 14.63
N LEU A 675 -1.86 86.66 14.24
CA LEU A 675 -0.77 87.56 14.65
C LEU A 675 -0.94 88.98 14.09
N SER A 676 -1.44 89.11 12.87
CA SER A 676 -1.71 90.41 12.23
C SER A 676 -2.84 91.17 12.94
N ILE A 677 -3.89 90.47 13.37
CA ILE A 677 -4.98 91.04 14.17
C ILE A 677 -4.48 91.47 15.55
N MET A 678 -3.62 90.67 16.20
CA MET A 678 -3.03 91.04 17.49
C MET A 678 -2.10 92.25 17.38
N LEU A 679 -1.28 92.34 16.32
CA LEU A 679 -0.48 93.53 16.02
C LEU A 679 -1.35 94.78 15.78
N GLY A 680 -2.44 94.63 15.04
CA GLY A 680 -3.41 95.71 14.83
C GLY A 680 -4.06 96.20 16.14
N ALA A 681 -4.44 95.28 17.02
CA ALA A 681 -5.02 95.61 18.33
C ALA A 681 -4.03 96.35 19.24
N VAL A 682 -2.75 95.96 19.24
CA VAL A 682 -1.69 96.62 20.02
C VAL A 682 -1.44 98.05 19.51
N ILE A 683 -1.46 98.27 18.19
CA ILE A 683 -1.31 99.61 17.60
C ILE A 683 -2.51 100.51 17.94
N ILE A 684 -3.73 99.97 17.91
CA ILE A 684 -4.95 100.70 18.27
C ILE A 684 -4.97 101.03 19.78
N MET A 685 -4.52 100.11 20.65
CA MET A 685 -4.39 100.37 22.08
C MET A 685 -3.35 101.46 22.37
N LYS A 686 -2.21 101.49 21.65
CA LYS A 686 -1.22 102.56 21.80
C LYS A 686 -1.69 103.92 21.28
N ARG A 687 -2.51 103.99 20.22
CA ARG A 687 -3.13 105.26 19.77
C ARG A 687 -4.16 105.80 20.76
N ARG A 688 -4.93 104.92 21.42
CA ARG A 688 -5.86 105.33 22.49
C ARG A 688 -5.13 105.87 23.73
N GLN A 689 -3.97 105.33 24.08
CA GLN A 689 -3.16 105.84 25.20
C GLN A 689 -2.47 107.19 24.91
N SER A 690 -2.38 107.63 23.65
CA SER A 690 -1.82 108.95 23.28
C SER A 690 -2.87 110.05 23.09
N GLU A 691 -4.17 109.74 23.17
CA GLU A 691 -5.26 110.73 23.15
C GLU A 691 -5.79 111.07 24.57
N GLU A 692 -5.34 110.35 25.60
CA GLU A 692 -5.66 110.60 27.02
C GLU A 692 -4.43 111.00 27.87
N ALA A 693 -3.34 111.49 27.24
CA ALA A 693 -2.15 112.02 27.93
C ALA A 693 -1.82 113.45 27.51
#